data_AF-A0A1Y6BFN5-F1
#
_entry.id   AF-A0A1Y6BFN5-F1
#
_cell.length_a   1.000
_cell.length_b   1.000
_cell.length_c   1.000
_cell.angle_alpha   90.00
_cell.angle_beta   90.00
_cell.angle_gamma   90.00
#
_symmetry.space_group_name_H-M   'P 1'
#
loop_
_entity.id
_entity.type
_entity.pdbx_description
1 polymer ?
#
loop_
_entity_poly.entity_id
_entity_poly.type
_entity_poly.pdbx_seq_one_letter_code
_entity_poly.pdbx_strand_id
1 'polypeptide(L)'
;MKNIKRIWLMLLMFGTIGIGTGCKKDSGKDQPPPVVGPPVVEPPVVEPPSLSLLPKTITCAQELESKTSDTCELVYQGKGKGIYIEGMVLSYENPIENGGVLSTEDGKVSCVGCDCRQAAIDLDISRISCPSGVISPALINAHDHLSWAQAEPGDWGTERFEHRNDWRGGKRGHNKVRVPGSGGIVDKSLGEIRQLMTGTVTMAGSGSAPGFVRNADDFRYMEGLTSAPIAYQTFPLESGGDYAFVTDDCSYSKADSLNRYELGTHLMHVGEGIDDAARNEYLCLSSADKGGRDVTAPNNSYVHAIALNAPDAEALARDGTSAVWSPRSNIALYGNTAPVTMYKNLGVNIALGTDWTPSGSAHMLRELQCADHLNENFFNKSFNDYELWLMATANGASALKMEKEIGRLHKGQWADIAIFKALPDSNPYRSVIDSDASKTIAVLRAGNMLYGDAALLAALQGDSCETIPGDVCGVAKRLCYSQEASVLQSEKELTNLSKFMEDVAEKYPMFFCGVPDKEPSCDPLREGEYGEAKSDLDLDQDGVNDDVDNCPNVFNPIRPFEGDKQGDHDGDGFGDACDVCPMAAGNNQACPSGNPLDRDLDKVVDLVDNCSLKSNPDQGDGDKDGFGDSCDLCLSFPNSDGTACPVGSIRTLKNYNAQLPQNEISIGAKVSLQGVVTGVSDIGYYIQDLPDENREPLESAGIFVYVNKDAKPEAGQVLKLEGEFGQFFEQLQLSQISKTELVGEGVIVEPTSVSAAEFVDPVISNKIEGMLIKIADEGEVTIKDPEDSERPFEGFFLNGVIPVSRDLGDYDIPFEGDIVRVAGIARMSFGRLQLDPRDSDDLSVVSQAPSSLDSFNASLIYLETDYPEAESILKIRLDRPSLDPVTVQLRASDANVIEFDEFLTIPANADEVFVPLKGLKAVTEPIQLIATLGNQEITTDILVVKELMPVLLTPDTNLWSALRGSTLEIPLKTDLPSSLGRGGEAVSLGINPDNAGLVADPDSLMIAPGNNETTLKLQAAQEGQYQLTLGLNGSEIQLTVTVTGRDLLITEVFNNPEGNDLDREWVELYNMGSRDIDLQNYSLGHGGTNYLYGRYQLRGVIPAGGCIVVGGPGSVDANGNPSFALAQDFKPDIQNGGDKADGIALFNTKANDIKEDTPVLDALIYGKTNSNNLVDESGTAPEPHVKTAPSGHSYVRTTDGWQTSEVSTPGKCELVAAP
;
A
#
# COMPACT_ATOMS: atom_id res chain seq x y z
N MET A 1 -51.16 -44.01 -16.26
CA MET A 1 -52.19 -45.04 -15.99
C MET A 1 -52.63 -44.93 -14.52
N LYS A 2 -53.72 -45.60 -14.14
CA LYS A 2 -54.11 -46.10 -12.79
C LYS A 2 -53.00 -46.02 -11.68
N ASN A 3 -53.28 -45.71 -10.39
CA ASN A 3 -54.59 -45.63 -9.68
C ASN A 3 -54.50 -45.17 -8.18
N ILE A 4 -55.64 -44.70 -7.60
CA ILE A 4 -56.14 -44.99 -6.20
C ILE A 4 -55.47 -44.24 -5.00
N LYS A 5 -56.14 -43.65 -3.97
CA LYS A 5 -57.59 -43.43 -3.59
C LYS A 5 -57.82 -42.44 -2.38
N ARG A 6 -58.92 -41.64 -2.44
CA ARG A 6 -59.95 -41.32 -1.37
C ARG A 6 -59.63 -40.38 -0.16
N ILE A 7 -60.56 -39.65 0.52
CA ILE A 7 -61.97 -39.09 0.40
C ILE A 7 -62.05 -37.91 1.43
N TRP A 8 -62.70 -36.74 1.21
CA TRP A 8 -64.08 -36.28 1.57
C TRP A 8 -64.33 -34.91 0.88
N LEU A 9 -65.39 -34.65 0.10
CA LEU A 9 -66.79 -34.22 0.45
C LEU A 9 -66.85 -32.87 1.22
N MET A 10 -67.70 -31.87 0.91
CA MET A 10 -68.78 -31.62 -0.10
C MET A 10 -68.97 -30.07 -0.25
N LEU A 11 -69.92 -29.36 -0.92
CA LEU A 11 -71.22 -29.58 -1.60
C LEU A 11 -71.41 -28.48 -2.71
N LEU A 12 -72.60 -28.24 -3.32
CA LEU A 12 -72.77 -27.37 -4.52
C LEU A 12 -74.22 -26.89 -4.86
N MET A 13 -74.32 -25.75 -5.58
CA MET A 13 -75.36 -25.28 -6.56
C MET A 13 -76.69 -24.52 -6.20
N PHE A 14 -77.12 -23.71 -7.20
CA PHE A 14 -78.45 -23.11 -7.55
C PHE A 14 -78.89 -21.78 -6.87
N GLY A 15 -79.57 -20.83 -7.55
CA GLY A 15 -80.13 -20.79 -8.93
C GLY A 15 -80.52 -19.36 -9.45
N THR A 16 -81.24 -19.25 -10.59
CA THR A 16 -81.31 -18.04 -11.49
C THR A 16 -82.68 -17.33 -11.67
N ILE A 17 -82.66 -16.03 -12.03
CA ILE A 17 -83.66 -15.15 -12.75
C ILE A 17 -83.05 -13.71 -12.84
N GLY A 18 -83.41 -12.69 -13.66
CA GLY A 18 -84.47 -12.36 -14.65
C GLY A 18 -85.03 -10.92 -14.38
N ILE A 19 -85.55 -10.04 -15.26
CA ILE A 19 -86.03 -10.01 -16.68
C ILE A 19 -86.02 -8.54 -17.22
N GLY A 20 -85.71 -8.31 -18.52
CA GLY A 20 -86.27 -7.21 -19.37
C GLY A 20 -85.75 -5.76 -19.23
N THR A 21 -85.86 -4.82 -20.20
CA THR A 21 -86.45 -4.80 -21.58
C THR A 21 -85.73 -3.78 -22.52
N GLY A 22 -85.96 -3.81 -23.85
CA GLY A 22 -85.29 -2.98 -24.90
C GLY A 22 -85.77 -1.51 -25.04
N CYS A 23 -85.51 -0.74 -26.12
CA CYS A 23 -85.34 -1.13 -27.55
C CYS A 23 -84.91 0.08 -28.46
N LYS A 24 -84.24 -0.16 -29.63
CA LYS A 24 -84.15 0.71 -30.86
C LYS A 24 -83.38 2.07 -30.79
N LYS A 25 -82.87 2.70 -31.89
CA LYS A 25 -82.45 2.27 -33.26
C LYS A 25 -81.62 3.37 -33.98
N ASP A 26 -80.76 2.98 -34.92
CA ASP A 26 -80.21 3.67 -36.13
C ASP A 26 -79.80 5.17 -36.18
N SER A 27 -78.62 5.34 -36.80
CA SER A 27 -78.15 6.42 -37.71
C SER A 27 -77.29 7.54 -37.11
N GLY A 28 -76.19 7.87 -37.81
CA GLY A 28 -75.19 8.84 -37.38
C GLY A 28 -74.60 9.65 -38.54
N LYS A 29 -73.52 10.40 -38.26
CA LYS A 29 -72.62 11.04 -39.22
C LYS A 29 -71.33 11.46 -38.53
N ASP A 30 -70.24 11.52 -39.29
CA ASP A 30 -68.89 11.70 -38.78
C ASP A 30 -68.57 13.16 -38.42
N GLN A 31 -68.10 13.38 -37.20
CA GLN A 31 -66.98 14.26 -36.84
C GLN A 31 -66.64 14.05 -35.35
N PRO A 32 -65.36 13.96 -34.95
CA PRO A 32 -64.98 13.70 -33.56
C PRO A 32 -65.15 14.95 -32.68
N PRO A 33 -65.95 14.90 -31.58
CA PRO A 33 -65.90 15.89 -30.50
C PRO A 33 -64.65 15.63 -29.61
N PRO A 34 -64.27 16.59 -28.74
CA PRO A 34 -62.97 16.53 -28.05
C PRO A 34 -62.85 15.37 -27.06
N VAL A 35 -61.60 14.91 -26.89
CA VAL A 35 -61.23 14.02 -25.79
C VAL A 35 -61.37 14.81 -24.49
N VAL A 36 -62.32 14.38 -23.64
CA VAL A 36 -62.29 14.72 -22.22
C VAL A 36 -61.25 13.80 -21.60
N GLY A 37 -60.18 14.38 -21.03
CA GLY A 37 -59.14 13.61 -20.35
C GLY A 37 -59.69 12.82 -19.16
N PRO A 38 -58.91 11.86 -18.61
CA PRO A 38 -59.22 11.28 -17.31
C PRO A 38 -59.32 12.38 -16.24
N PRO A 39 -60.04 12.15 -15.13
CA PRO A 39 -60.01 13.09 -14.03
C PRO A 39 -58.58 13.22 -13.51
N VAL A 40 -58.11 14.45 -13.30
CA VAL A 40 -56.89 14.69 -12.52
C VAL A 40 -57.10 14.04 -11.16
N VAL A 41 -56.28 13.04 -10.86
CA VAL A 41 -56.13 12.53 -9.50
C VAL A 41 -55.23 13.54 -8.83
N GLU A 42 -55.78 14.37 -7.94
CA GLU A 42 -54.96 15.18 -7.04
C GLU A 42 -53.98 14.23 -6.33
N PRO A 43 -52.66 14.49 -6.36
CA PRO A 43 -51.70 13.59 -5.74
C PRO A 43 -52.07 13.41 -4.27
N PRO A 44 -51.96 12.18 -3.73
CA PRO A 44 -52.26 11.96 -2.33
C PRO A 44 -51.34 12.87 -1.50
N VAL A 45 -51.92 13.62 -0.56
CA VAL A 45 -51.14 14.26 0.50
C VAL A 45 -50.62 13.14 1.39
N VAL A 46 -49.47 12.59 1.01
CA VAL A 46 -48.66 11.73 1.86
C VAL A 46 -48.25 12.59 3.05
N GLU A 47 -48.81 12.29 4.23
CA GLU A 47 -48.22 12.82 5.46
C GLU A 47 -46.78 12.29 5.52
N PRO A 48 -45.75 13.16 5.62
CA PRO A 48 -44.36 12.72 5.53
C PRO A 48 -44.04 11.68 6.62
N PRO A 49 -43.06 10.78 6.37
CA PRO A 49 -42.65 9.77 7.34
C PRO A 49 -42.45 10.40 8.73
N SER A 50 -42.99 9.73 9.74
CA SER A 50 -43.54 10.43 10.91
C SER A 50 -42.58 11.40 11.59
N LEU A 51 -43.10 12.57 11.96
CA LEU A 51 -42.47 13.70 12.71
C LEU A 51 -41.88 13.36 14.10
N SER A 52 -41.55 12.09 14.36
CA SER A 52 -40.95 11.58 15.60
C SER A 52 -39.43 11.74 15.64
N LEU A 53 -38.73 11.69 14.50
CA LEU A 53 -37.25 11.64 14.42
C LEU A 53 -36.55 13.01 14.37
N LEU A 54 -37.25 14.10 14.07
CA LEU A 54 -36.63 15.43 14.09
C LEU A 54 -36.22 15.81 15.53
N PRO A 55 -35.01 16.38 15.73
CA PRO A 55 -34.54 16.88 17.02
C PRO A 55 -35.51 17.89 17.65
N LYS A 56 -35.67 17.83 18.97
CA LYS A 56 -36.62 18.66 19.74
C LYS A 56 -35.87 19.56 20.70
N THR A 57 -36.03 20.88 20.55
CA THR A 57 -35.34 21.86 21.41
C THR A 57 -35.58 21.60 22.90
N ILE A 58 -34.49 21.38 23.64
CA ILE A 58 -34.47 21.21 25.09
C ILE A 58 -34.17 22.58 25.73
N THR A 59 -35.12 23.15 26.46
CA THR A 59 -34.85 24.37 27.23
C THR A 59 -34.30 24.04 28.62
N CYS A 60 -33.06 24.44 28.89
CA CYS A 60 -32.46 24.30 30.22
C CYS A 60 -33.16 25.21 31.24
N ALA A 61 -33.37 24.71 32.46
CA ALA A 61 -33.97 25.47 33.55
C ALA A 61 -33.03 26.55 34.15
N GLN A 62 -31.76 26.56 33.74
CA GLN A 62 -30.76 27.53 34.16
C GLN A 62 -30.75 28.72 33.19
N GLU A 63 -30.84 29.94 33.73
CA GLU A 63 -30.76 31.15 32.92
C GLU A 63 -29.30 31.47 32.54
N LEU A 64 -29.07 31.98 31.32
CA LEU A 64 -27.77 32.53 30.90
C LEU A 64 -27.25 33.60 31.87
N GLU A 65 -25.94 33.63 32.08
CA GLU A 65 -25.27 34.61 32.96
C GLU A 65 -25.36 36.04 32.42
N SER A 66 -25.50 36.21 31.10
CA SER A 66 -25.94 37.48 30.50
C SER A 66 -27.08 37.28 29.49
N LYS A 67 -28.04 38.20 29.56
CA LYS A 67 -29.20 38.33 28.66
C LYS A 67 -29.22 39.66 27.90
N THR A 68 -28.12 40.41 27.95
CA THR A 68 -28.07 41.83 27.50
C THR A 68 -27.01 42.12 26.43
N SER A 69 -26.24 41.14 26.00
CA SER A 69 -25.35 41.26 24.83
C SER A 69 -26.13 41.07 23.51
N ASP A 70 -25.73 41.80 22.47
CA ASP A 70 -26.29 41.69 21.11
C ASP A 70 -25.68 40.52 20.29
N THR A 71 -24.63 39.87 20.81
CA THR A 71 -24.01 38.64 20.26
C THR A 71 -23.55 37.70 21.39
N CYS A 72 -22.27 37.80 21.80
CA CYS A 72 -21.63 37.04 22.87
C CYS A 72 -20.77 37.97 23.74
N GLU A 73 -20.65 37.68 25.04
CA GLU A 73 -19.70 38.39 25.92
C GLU A 73 -19.03 37.47 26.95
N LEU A 74 -17.79 37.83 27.33
CA LEU A 74 -17.05 37.18 28.41
C LEU A 74 -17.66 37.60 29.76
N VAL A 75 -18.42 36.71 30.39
CA VAL A 75 -19.02 36.96 31.72
C VAL A 75 -18.05 36.68 32.87
N TYR A 76 -17.03 35.83 32.64
CA TYR A 76 -16.01 35.52 33.63
C TYR A 76 -14.68 35.13 32.99
N GLN A 77 -13.59 35.84 33.34
CA GLN A 77 -12.22 35.39 33.02
C GLN A 77 -11.72 34.46 34.13
N GLY A 78 -11.49 33.20 33.77
CA GLY A 78 -10.94 32.18 34.64
C GLY A 78 -9.40 32.15 34.67
N LYS A 79 -8.86 31.16 35.39
CA LYS A 79 -7.44 30.77 35.39
C LYS A 79 -7.21 29.32 34.95
N GLY A 80 -8.25 28.48 35.00
CA GLY A 80 -8.27 27.17 34.37
C GLY A 80 -8.17 27.30 32.85
N LYS A 81 -7.56 26.30 32.22
CA LYS A 81 -7.44 26.19 30.77
C LYS A 81 -8.62 25.41 30.19
N GLY A 82 -9.01 25.76 28.97
CA GLY A 82 -10.30 25.38 28.38
C GLY A 82 -11.25 26.57 28.31
N ILE A 83 -12.44 26.37 27.75
CA ILE A 83 -13.44 27.42 27.55
C ILE A 83 -14.85 26.90 27.80
N TYR A 84 -15.70 27.72 28.39
CA TYR A 84 -17.13 27.43 28.53
C TYR A 84 -17.95 28.45 27.75
N ILE A 85 -18.92 27.96 26.97
CA ILE A 85 -19.76 28.76 26.09
C ILE A 85 -21.22 28.34 26.28
N GLU A 86 -22.12 29.29 26.50
CA GLU A 86 -23.56 29.03 26.69
C GLU A 86 -24.46 29.90 25.81
N GLY A 87 -25.58 29.35 25.35
CA GLY A 87 -26.47 30.00 24.39
C GLY A 87 -27.51 29.02 23.83
N MET A 88 -27.71 29.02 22.52
CA MET A 88 -28.43 27.95 21.81
C MET A 88 -27.41 26.96 21.27
N VAL A 89 -27.27 25.79 21.88
CA VAL A 89 -26.27 24.78 21.49
C VAL A 89 -26.87 23.75 20.54
N LEU A 90 -26.30 23.57 19.35
CA LEU A 90 -26.62 22.45 18.46
C LEU A 90 -25.83 21.22 18.90
N SER A 91 -26.32 20.51 19.93
CA SER A 91 -25.73 19.24 20.35
C SER A 91 -26.06 18.12 19.35
N TYR A 92 -25.37 16.98 19.48
CA TYR A 92 -25.59 15.82 18.62
C TYR A 92 -26.97 15.16 18.79
N GLU A 93 -27.65 15.30 19.94
CA GLU A 93 -29.01 14.75 20.10
C GLU A 93 -30.10 15.78 19.73
N ASN A 94 -29.96 17.00 20.27
CA ASN A 94 -31.02 18.01 20.26
C ASN A 94 -30.44 19.45 20.33
N PRO A 95 -31.11 20.46 19.74
CA PRO A 95 -30.85 21.85 20.10
C PRO A 95 -31.11 22.10 21.58
N ILE A 96 -30.20 22.79 22.27
CA ILE A 96 -30.30 23.06 23.72
C ILE A 96 -30.33 24.57 23.97
N GLU A 97 -31.51 25.09 24.29
CA GLU A 97 -31.74 26.49 24.62
C GLU A 97 -31.30 26.78 26.07
N ASN A 98 -30.42 27.76 26.25
CA ASN A 98 -29.68 28.01 27.50
C ASN A 98 -28.77 26.82 27.90
N GLY A 99 -28.40 25.96 26.94
CA GLY A 99 -27.38 24.93 27.13
C GLY A 99 -25.97 25.51 27.08
N GLY A 100 -24.97 24.71 27.46
CA GLY A 100 -23.57 25.07 27.29
C GLY A 100 -22.65 23.93 26.92
N VAL A 101 -21.48 24.30 26.42
CA VAL A 101 -20.37 23.45 25.97
C VAL A 101 -19.14 23.80 26.81
N LEU A 102 -18.40 22.80 27.28
CA LEU A 102 -17.16 22.96 28.05
C LEU A 102 -16.01 22.22 27.37
N SER A 103 -14.94 22.94 27.01
CA SER A 103 -13.64 22.34 26.66
C SER A 103 -12.65 22.41 27.82
N THR A 104 -11.63 21.57 27.78
CA THR A 104 -10.56 21.45 28.79
C THR A 104 -9.17 21.78 28.22
N GLU A 105 -8.11 21.65 29.03
CA GLU A 105 -6.71 21.95 28.66
C GLU A 105 -6.20 21.12 27.46
N ASP A 106 -6.77 19.95 27.25
CA ASP A 106 -6.52 19.04 26.13
C ASP A 106 -7.17 19.49 24.80
N GLY A 107 -7.97 20.57 24.81
CA GLY A 107 -8.69 21.06 23.63
C GLY A 107 -9.90 20.21 23.22
N LYS A 108 -10.20 19.14 23.97
CA LYS A 108 -11.37 18.28 23.77
C LYS A 108 -12.58 18.81 24.55
N VAL A 109 -13.77 18.41 24.11
CA VAL A 109 -15.05 18.67 24.77
C VAL A 109 -15.20 17.72 25.95
N SER A 110 -15.43 18.28 27.15
CA SER A 110 -15.63 17.50 28.38
C SER A 110 -17.10 17.38 28.80
N CYS A 111 -17.95 18.32 28.37
CA CYS A 111 -19.39 18.35 28.69
C CYS A 111 -20.18 19.16 27.64
N VAL A 112 -21.38 18.67 27.28
CA VAL A 112 -22.40 19.41 26.51
C VAL A 112 -23.76 19.15 27.18
N GLY A 113 -24.51 20.21 27.51
CA GLY A 113 -25.80 20.06 28.19
C GLY A 113 -26.20 21.21 29.12
N CYS A 114 -27.13 20.94 30.02
CA CYS A 114 -27.74 21.93 30.92
C CYS A 114 -27.03 22.13 32.26
N ASP A 115 -26.05 21.28 32.62
CA ASP A 115 -25.38 21.26 33.92
C ASP A 115 -23.87 21.57 33.85
N CYS A 116 -23.31 21.65 32.63
CA CYS A 116 -21.89 21.91 32.39
C CYS A 116 -21.33 23.21 33.03
N ARG A 117 -22.17 24.21 33.34
CA ARG A 117 -21.70 25.46 33.99
C ARG A 117 -21.06 25.20 35.35
N GLN A 118 -21.53 24.20 36.11
CA GLN A 118 -20.96 23.91 37.43
C GLN A 118 -19.54 23.36 37.31
N ALA A 119 -19.27 22.47 36.35
CA ALA A 119 -17.91 21.98 36.07
C ALA A 119 -16.97 23.12 35.65
N ALA A 120 -17.45 24.06 34.82
CA ALA A 120 -16.69 25.26 34.44
C ALA A 120 -16.33 26.15 35.64
N ILE A 121 -17.24 26.29 36.62
CA ILE A 121 -17.03 27.04 37.85
C ILE A 121 -16.02 26.33 38.76
N ASP A 122 -16.16 25.01 38.94
CA ASP A 122 -15.29 24.22 39.83
C ASP A 122 -13.84 24.12 39.31
N LEU A 123 -13.64 24.24 37.98
CA LEU A 123 -12.33 24.28 37.32
C LEU A 123 -11.74 25.70 37.16
N ASP A 124 -12.41 26.76 37.63
CA ASP A 124 -12.01 28.18 37.45
C ASP A 124 -11.80 28.53 35.95
N ILE A 125 -12.62 27.99 35.04
CA ILE A 125 -12.52 28.18 33.57
C ILE A 125 -13.22 29.48 33.13
N SER A 126 -12.76 30.09 32.02
CA SER A 126 -13.39 31.27 31.41
C SER A 126 -14.75 30.94 30.80
N ARG A 127 -15.76 31.79 31.06
CA ARG A 127 -17.17 31.57 30.71
C ARG A 127 -17.71 32.69 29.81
N ILE A 128 -18.33 32.30 28.70
CA ILE A 128 -18.87 33.18 27.64
C ILE A 128 -20.38 32.97 27.53
N SER A 129 -21.15 34.06 27.57
CA SER A 129 -22.61 34.05 27.43
C SER A 129 -23.01 34.59 26.07
N CYS A 130 -23.73 33.80 25.27
CA CYS A 130 -24.15 34.07 23.90
C CYS A 130 -25.69 34.11 23.75
N PRO A 131 -26.38 35.11 24.34
CA PRO A 131 -27.85 35.20 24.30
C PRO A 131 -28.45 35.41 22.90
N SER A 132 -27.64 35.74 21.89
CA SER A 132 -28.05 35.80 20.47
C SER A 132 -27.16 34.94 19.57
N GLY A 133 -26.49 33.93 20.13
CA GLY A 133 -25.60 33.01 19.41
C GLY A 133 -26.12 31.58 19.34
N VAL A 134 -26.08 31.01 18.15
CA VAL A 134 -26.20 29.56 17.89
C VAL A 134 -24.79 28.98 17.88
N ILE A 135 -24.54 28.05 18.80
CA ILE A 135 -23.25 27.39 19.02
C ILE A 135 -23.32 26.04 18.28
N SER A 136 -22.63 25.94 17.15
CA SER A 136 -22.58 24.79 16.26
C SER A 136 -21.24 24.05 16.41
N PRO A 137 -21.13 22.75 16.07
CA PRO A 137 -19.88 22.23 15.55
C PRO A 137 -19.38 23.16 14.44
N ALA A 138 -18.07 23.37 14.35
CA ALA A 138 -17.48 24.04 13.21
C ALA A 138 -17.75 23.24 11.92
N LEU A 139 -17.83 23.96 10.80
CA LEU A 139 -18.12 23.36 9.49
C LEU A 139 -16.91 22.57 8.98
N ILE A 140 -17.19 21.56 8.16
CA ILE A 140 -16.19 20.71 7.50
C ILE A 140 -16.39 20.83 6.00
N ASN A 141 -15.34 21.20 5.28
CA ASN A 141 -15.33 21.24 3.83
C ASN A 141 -14.79 19.91 3.27
N ALA A 142 -15.66 19.00 2.86
CA ALA A 142 -15.23 17.65 2.49
C ALA A 142 -14.50 17.58 1.13
N HIS A 143 -14.47 18.65 0.32
CA HIS A 143 -13.69 18.74 -0.92
C HIS A 143 -13.41 20.21 -1.35
N ASP A 144 -12.15 20.53 -1.68
CA ASP A 144 -11.66 21.84 -2.14
C ASP A 144 -10.45 21.67 -3.10
N HIS A 145 -10.01 22.73 -3.77
CA HIS A 145 -8.67 22.79 -4.38
C HIS A 145 -7.97 24.10 -3.97
N LEU A 146 -7.40 24.10 -2.76
CA LEU A 146 -6.80 25.28 -2.12
C LEU A 146 -5.75 26.00 -2.98
N SER A 147 -5.10 25.28 -3.90
CA SER A 147 -4.16 25.80 -4.90
C SER A 147 -4.78 26.73 -5.96
N TRP A 148 -6.10 26.94 -5.94
CA TRP A 148 -6.84 27.91 -6.77
C TRP A 148 -7.59 28.98 -5.97
N ALA A 149 -7.44 29.04 -4.63
CA ALA A 149 -8.19 29.97 -3.77
C ALA A 149 -7.98 31.46 -4.09
N GLN A 150 -6.87 31.81 -4.76
CA GLN A 150 -6.58 33.16 -5.28
C GLN A 150 -7.42 33.57 -6.50
N ALA A 151 -7.94 32.60 -7.26
CA ALA A 151 -8.61 32.84 -8.54
C ALA A 151 -10.04 33.33 -8.33
N GLU A 152 -10.48 34.25 -9.19
CA GLU A 152 -11.90 34.56 -9.32
C GLU A 152 -12.65 33.41 -10.03
N PRO A 153 -13.97 33.27 -9.81
CA PRO A 153 -14.82 32.42 -10.63
C PRO A 153 -14.69 32.68 -12.14
N GLY A 154 -14.80 31.60 -12.91
CA GLY A 154 -14.80 31.65 -14.37
C GLY A 154 -16.09 32.24 -14.95
N ASP A 155 -15.98 32.84 -16.13
CA ASP A 155 -17.13 33.18 -16.95
C ASP A 155 -17.48 31.98 -17.85
N TRP A 156 -18.42 31.17 -17.37
CA TRP A 156 -18.87 29.94 -18.03
C TRP A 156 -19.98 30.18 -19.07
N GLY A 157 -20.65 31.33 -19.01
CA GLY A 157 -21.80 31.64 -19.86
C GLY A 157 -22.87 30.53 -19.86
N THR A 158 -23.33 30.16 -21.05
CA THR A 158 -24.25 29.03 -21.29
C THR A 158 -23.53 27.74 -21.70
N GLU A 159 -22.20 27.73 -21.83
CA GLU A 159 -21.44 26.50 -22.11
C GLU A 159 -21.56 25.55 -20.92
N ARG A 160 -21.93 24.30 -21.18
CA ARG A 160 -21.88 23.18 -20.24
C ARG A 160 -21.22 21.99 -20.93
N PHE A 161 -20.73 21.05 -20.12
CA PHE A 161 -19.98 19.88 -20.56
C PHE A 161 -20.77 18.60 -20.26
N GLU A 162 -20.40 17.47 -20.89
CA GLU A 162 -20.96 16.16 -20.52
C GLU A 162 -20.02 15.37 -19.60
N HIS A 163 -18.73 15.68 -19.56
CA HIS A 163 -17.73 15.00 -18.72
C HIS A 163 -16.51 15.90 -18.48
N ARG A 164 -15.82 15.73 -17.34
CA ARG A 164 -14.67 16.57 -16.97
C ARG A 164 -13.59 16.73 -18.04
N ASN A 165 -13.36 15.71 -18.86
CA ASN A 165 -12.35 15.75 -19.91
C ASN A 165 -12.66 16.74 -21.05
N ASP A 166 -13.89 17.24 -21.17
CA ASP A 166 -14.24 18.29 -22.12
C ASP A 166 -13.64 19.64 -21.75
N TRP A 167 -13.86 20.13 -20.54
CA TRP A 167 -13.29 21.39 -20.07
C TRP A 167 -11.79 21.27 -19.79
N ARG A 168 -11.33 20.14 -19.24
CA ARG A 168 -9.89 19.85 -19.03
C ARG A 168 -9.14 19.74 -20.35
N GLY A 169 -9.74 19.15 -21.39
CA GLY A 169 -9.06 18.80 -22.64
C GLY A 169 -9.30 19.76 -23.81
N GLY A 170 -10.45 20.44 -23.86
CA GLY A 170 -10.99 21.07 -25.06
C GLY A 170 -11.47 20.01 -26.06
N LYS A 171 -12.44 19.19 -25.63
CA LYS A 171 -12.93 18.02 -26.40
C LYS A 171 -14.40 18.20 -26.80
N ARG A 172 -14.88 17.29 -27.66
CA ARG A 172 -16.25 17.20 -28.25
C ARG A 172 -16.84 18.42 -28.96
N GLY A 173 -16.21 19.58 -28.86
CA GLY A 173 -16.65 20.87 -29.39
C GLY A 173 -16.35 22.03 -28.42
N HIS A 174 -16.17 21.69 -27.14
CA HIS A 174 -15.99 22.60 -26.02
C HIS A 174 -14.62 23.27 -25.97
N ASN A 175 -14.59 24.41 -25.27
CA ASN A 175 -13.40 25.20 -25.05
C ASN A 175 -12.54 24.65 -23.90
N LYS A 176 -11.22 24.50 -24.10
CA LYS A 176 -10.31 24.14 -23.00
C LYS A 176 -10.20 25.28 -21.99
N VAL A 177 -10.65 25.04 -20.77
CA VAL A 177 -10.52 25.95 -19.64
C VAL A 177 -9.06 26.03 -19.18
N ARG A 178 -8.63 27.22 -18.75
CA ARG A 178 -7.25 27.50 -18.32
C ARG A 178 -7.20 28.54 -17.20
N VAL A 179 -7.50 28.13 -15.97
CA VAL A 179 -7.27 28.96 -14.78
C VAL A 179 -5.93 28.57 -14.15
N PRO A 180 -4.96 29.50 -14.00
CA PRO A 180 -3.66 29.19 -13.42
C PRO A 180 -3.77 29.01 -11.89
N GLY A 181 -3.39 27.83 -11.41
CA GLY A 181 -3.21 27.56 -9.98
C GLY A 181 -1.92 28.18 -9.44
N SER A 182 -1.79 28.20 -8.12
CA SER A 182 -0.62 28.65 -7.38
C SER A 182 -0.25 27.62 -6.32
N GLY A 183 1.04 27.31 -6.22
CA GLY A 183 1.59 26.54 -5.10
C GLY A 183 1.97 27.41 -3.90
N GLY A 184 1.83 28.73 -4.00
CA GLY A 184 2.31 29.70 -3.01
C GLY A 184 1.52 29.67 -1.70
N ILE A 185 2.23 29.69 -0.58
CA ILE A 185 1.61 29.60 0.76
C ILE A 185 0.62 30.74 1.03
N VAL A 186 0.91 31.95 0.57
CA VAL A 186 0.02 33.13 0.67
C VAL A 186 -1.33 32.91 -0.01
N ASP A 187 -1.34 32.21 -1.16
CA ASP A 187 -2.58 31.96 -1.92
C ASP A 187 -3.42 30.86 -1.27
N LYS A 188 -2.78 29.85 -0.69
CA LYS A 188 -3.47 28.79 0.03
C LYS A 188 -4.08 29.28 1.33
N SER A 189 -3.31 29.96 2.18
CA SER A 189 -3.85 30.49 3.44
C SER A 189 -4.90 31.58 3.26
N LEU A 190 -5.02 32.18 2.06
CA LEU A 190 -6.19 33.01 1.70
C LEU A 190 -7.48 32.18 1.64
N GLY A 191 -7.43 30.97 1.09
CA GLY A 191 -8.55 30.03 1.11
C GLY A 191 -8.87 29.56 2.53
N GLU A 192 -7.85 29.15 3.29
CA GLU A 192 -8.04 28.71 4.69
C GLU A 192 -8.67 29.81 5.56
N ILE A 193 -8.18 31.05 5.45
CA ILE A 193 -8.73 32.19 6.21
C ILE A 193 -10.17 32.50 5.76
N ARG A 194 -10.49 32.40 4.47
CA ARG A 194 -11.85 32.60 3.95
C ARG A 194 -12.84 31.54 4.47
N GLN A 195 -12.39 30.28 4.56
CA GLN A 195 -13.12 29.18 5.19
C GLN A 195 -13.28 29.41 6.72
N LEU A 196 -12.19 29.77 7.42
CA LEU A 196 -12.17 30.07 8.85
C LEU A 196 -13.08 31.25 9.24
N MET A 197 -13.07 32.33 8.46
CA MET A 197 -13.91 33.51 8.69
C MET A 197 -15.42 33.23 8.57
N THR A 198 -15.80 32.05 8.08
CA THR A 198 -17.19 31.65 7.83
C THR A 198 -17.58 30.35 8.55
N GLY A 199 -16.74 29.87 9.49
CA GLY A 199 -17.08 28.80 10.43
C GLY A 199 -16.47 27.43 10.14
N THR A 200 -15.72 27.27 9.04
CA THR A 200 -15.02 26.02 8.72
C THR A 200 -13.69 25.92 9.50
N VAL A 201 -13.36 24.75 10.07
CA VAL A 201 -12.02 24.52 10.70
C VAL A 201 -11.30 23.25 10.25
N THR A 202 -11.94 22.43 9.41
CA THR A 202 -11.33 21.26 8.76
C THR A 202 -11.76 21.23 7.30
N MET A 203 -10.81 20.91 6.41
CA MET A 203 -11.06 20.71 4.99
C MET A 203 -10.21 19.56 4.41
N ALA A 204 -10.57 19.05 3.25
CA ALA A 204 -9.79 18.07 2.49
C ALA A 204 -9.77 18.45 1.00
N GLY A 205 -8.69 18.14 0.26
CA GLY A 205 -8.72 18.19 -1.20
C GLY A 205 -7.38 18.40 -1.91
N SER A 206 -7.37 19.21 -2.97
CA SER A 206 -6.20 19.37 -3.84
C SER A 206 -5.16 20.36 -3.31
N GLY A 207 -4.38 19.85 -2.36
CA GLY A 207 -3.13 20.45 -1.90
C GLY A 207 -3.35 21.40 -0.73
N SER A 208 -2.40 21.39 0.18
CA SER A 208 -2.62 21.78 1.57
C SER A 208 -1.81 23.00 2.01
N ALA A 209 -2.20 23.60 3.13
CA ALA A 209 -1.38 24.54 3.91
C ALA A 209 -1.45 24.24 5.42
N PRO A 210 -0.48 24.72 6.21
CA PRO A 210 -0.53 24.68 7.67
C PRO A 210 -1.18 25.93 8.30
N GLY A 211 -1.91 25.73 9.40
CA GLY A 211 -2.05 26.71 10.47
C GLY A 211 -3.44 27.30 10.66
N PHE A 212 -4.19 27.60 9.59
CA PHE A 212 -5.46 28.33 9.73
C PHE A 212 -6.69 27.40 9.84
N VAL A 213 -6.63 26.24 9.20
CA VAL A 213 -7.61 25.15 9.31
C VAL A 213 -6.87 23.81 9.20
N ARG A 214 -7.49 22.71 9.63
CA ARG A 214 -6.94 21.37 9.41
C ARG A 214 -7.08 20.98 7.96
N ASN A 215 -5.99 20.49 7.37
CA ASN A 215 -5.97 19.95 6.01
C ASN A 215 -5.88 18.42 6.14
N ALA A 216 -7.02 17.74 6.03
CA ALA A 216 -7.20 16.33 6.36
C ALA A 216 -6.55 15.37 5.34
N ASP A 217 -6.18 15.86 4.16
CA ASP A 217 -5.35 15.16 3.16
C ASP A 217 -3.84 15.16 3.48
N ASP A 218 -3.39 15.87 4.52
CA ASP A 218 -1.96 16.05 4.81
C ASP A 218 -1.62 15.85 6.29
N PHE A 219 -0.98 14.71 6.60
CA PHE A 219 -0.61 14.31 7.97
C PHE A 219 0.20 15.37 8.75
N ARG A 220 0.86 16.31 8.06
CA ARG A 220 1.64 17.39 8.68
C ARG A 220 0.74 18.50 9.24
N TYR A 221 -0.47 18.62 8.71
CA TYR A 221 -1.39 19.75 8.87
C TYR A 221 -2.77 19.30 9.39
N MET A 222 -2.81 18.11 10.02
CA MET A 222 -3.96 17.53 10.72
C MET A 222 -4.10 17.97 12.19
N GLU A 223 -3.18 18.82 12.69
CA GLU A 223 -3.33 19.64 13.91
C GLU A 223 -4.09 18.99 15.08
N GLY A 224 -3.60 17.82 15.51
CA GLY A 224 -4.11 17.08 16.67
C GLY A 224 -4.98 15.86 16.33
N LEU A 225 -5.53 15.76 15.12
CA LEU A 225 -6.29 14.58 14.71
C LEU A 225 -5.42 13.31 14.74
N THR A 226 -5.97 12.21 15.25
CA THR A 226 -5.30 10.89 15.34
C THR A 226 -5.65 9.95 14.20
N SER A 227 -6.69 10.28 13.44
CA SER A 227 -7.09 9.61 12.19
C SER A 227 -5.95 9.58 11.15
N ALA A 228 -6.00 8.62 10.22
CA ALA A 228 -5.07 8.60 9.09
C ALA A 228 -5.34 9.78 8.13
N PRO A 229 -4.31 10.31 7.43
CA PRO A 229 -4.52 11.29 6.37
C PRO A 229 -5.31 10.69 5.21
N ILE A 230 -6.14 11.52 4.57
CA ILE A 230 -6.92 11.10 3.42
C ILE A 230 -6.01 10.99 2.19
N ALA A 231 -6.02 9.82 1.56
CA ALA A 231 -5.45 9.62 0.23
C ALA A 231 -6.36 10.25 -0.84
N TYR A 232 -6.28 11.58 -0.95
CA TYR A 232 -6.97 12.34 -1.98
C TYR A 232 -6.45 12.00 -3.38
N GLN A 233 -7.36 11.71 -4.32
CA GLN A 233 -7.07 11.43 -5.71
C GLN A 233 -7.95 12.31 -6.60
N THR A 234 -7.35 13.32 -7.24
CA THR A 234 -8.11 14.22 -8.12
C THR A 234 -8.82 13.41 -9.21
N PHE A 235 -8.14 12.48 -9.90
CA PHE A 235 -8.75 11.65 -10.95
C PHE A 235 -8.17 10.22 -10.88
N PRO A 236 -8.80 9.28 -10.16
CA PRO A 236 -8.28 7.91 -9.97
C PRO A 236 -8.21 7.12 -11.29
N LEU A 237 -9.10 7.45 -12.22
CA LEU A 237 -9.14 6.91 -13.58
C LEU A 237 -8.87 8.05 -14.56
N GLU A 238 -7.70 8.03 -15.21
CA GLU A 238 -7.28 9.03 -16.20
C GLU A 238 -6.79 8.39 -17.50
N SER A 239 -7.41 8.77 -18.62
CA SER A 239 -7.02 8.39 -19.98
C SER A 239 -5.81 9.17 -20.53
N GLY A 240 -4.83 9.44 -19.67
CA GLY A 240 -3.56 10.08 -19.99
C GLY A 240 -3.67 11.49 -20.59
N GLY A 241 -2.59 11.92 -21.27
CA GLY A 241 -2.50 13.25 -21.88
C GLY A 241 -3.46 13.48 -23.06
N ASP A 242 -4.09 12.43 -23.57
CA ASP A 242 -5.07 12.50 -24.66
C ASP A 242 -6.49 12.84 -24.19
N TYR A 243 -6.79 12.78 -22.88
CA TYR A 243 -8.13 13.04 -22.32
C TYR A 243 -9.24 12.29 -23.08
N ALA A 244 -9.10 10.96 -23.21
CA ALA A 244 -10.13 10.12 -23.81
C ALA A 244 -11.35 9.92 -22.88
N PHE A 245 -12.37 9.27 -23.42
CA PHE A 245 -13.64 8.94 -22.77
C PHE A 245 -13.81 7.43 -22.94
N VAL A 246 -13.98 6.69 -21.84
CA VAL A 246 -14.08 5.22 -21.84
C VAL A 246 -15.48 4.86 -21.35
N THR A 247 -16.25 4.13 -22.15
CA THR A 247 -17.68 3.87 -21.94
C THR A 247 -18.01 2.39 -21.72
N ASP A 248 -17.13 1.50 -22.15
CA ASP A 248 -17.45 0.08 -22.36
C ASP A 248 -16.51 -0.90 -21.66
N ASP A 249 -15.38 -0.43 -21.13
CA ASP A 249 -14.41 -1.22 -20.37
C ASP A 249 -13.61 -0.33 -19.40
N CYS A 250 -12.64 -0.91 -18.68
CA CYS A 250 -11.83 -0.20 -17.70
C CYS A 250 -10.40 0.09 -18.17
N SER A 251 -10.17 0.23 -19.49
CA SER A 251 -8.83 0.42 -20.10
C SER A 251 -8.22 1.83 -19.94
N TYR A 252 -8.41 2.47 -18.79
CA TYR A 252 -7.81 3.78 -18.47
C TYR A 252 -6.27 3.67 -18.46
N SER A 253 -5.60 4.44 -19.32
CA SER A 253 -4.13 4.40 -19.47
C SER A 253 -3.34 4.81 -18.22
N LYS A 254 -4.02 5.45 -17.26
CA LYS A 254 -3.69 5.50 -15.84
C LYS A 254 -4.96 5.14 -15.07
N ALA A 255 -5.14 3.88 -14.71
CA ALA A 255 -5.69 3.63 -13.39
C ALA A 255 -4.57 3.99 -12.42
N ASP A 256 -4.78 4.96 -11.52
CA ASP A 256 -3.83 5.16 -10.44
C ASP A 256 -3.82 3.88 -9.58
N SER A 257 -2.64 3.39 -9.22
CA SER A 257 -2.44 1.95 -9.02
C SER A 257 -3.37 1.40 -7.94
N LEU A 258 -4.35 0.58 -8.36
CA LEU A 258 -5.53 0.28 -7.53
C LEU A 258 -5.20 -0.47 -6.22
N ASN A 259 -3.99 -1.01 -6.10
CA ASN A 259 -3.41 -1.55 -4.87
C ASN A 259 -3.30 -0.49 -3.75
N ARG A 260 -3.27 0.81 -4.08
CA ARG A 260 -3.28 1.91 -3.11
C ARG A 260 -4.63 2.10 -2.39
N TYR A 261 -5.69 1.40 -2.81
CA TYR A 261 -7.01 1.44 -2.16
C TYR A 261 -7.18 0.39 -1.04
N GLU A 262 -6.16 -0.43 -0.75
CA GLU A 262 -6.23 -1.51 0.25
C GLU A 262 -6.02 -1.02 1.70
N LEU A 263 -5.46 0.18 1.89
CA LEU A 263 -5.14 0.73 3.21
C LEU A 263 -5.40 2.26 3.24
N GLY A 264 -6.15 2.73 4.23
CA GLY A 264 -6.43 4.15 4.47
C GLY A 264 -7.82 4.63 4.04
N THR A 265 -8.05 5.94 4.14
CA THR A 265 -9.28 6.63 3.72
C THR A 265 -9.04 7.34 2.39
N HIS A 266 -9.96 7.26 1.43
CA HIS A 266 -9.76 7.86 0.10
C HIS A 266 -10.90 8.80 -0.31
N LEU A 267 -10.52 9.89 -0.97
CA LEU A 267 -11.43 10.94 -1.48
C LEU A 267 -11.15 11.12 -2.99
N MET A 268 -12.12 10.81 -3.84
CA MET A 268 -11.90 10.57 -5.27
C MET A 268 -12.95 11.22 -6.15
N HIS A 269 -12.59 11.86 -7.27
CA HIS A 269 -13.62 12.30 -8.25
C HIS A 269 -14.06 11.11 -9.08
N VAL A 270 -15.36 10.78 -9.01
CA VAL A 270 -15.96 9.62 -9.68
C VAL A 270 -17.33 10.04 -10.20
N GLY A 271 -17.62 9.79 -11.47
CA GLY A 271 -18.90 10.20 -12.06
C GLY A 271 -19.01 11.72 -12.24
N GLU A 272 -17.89 12.41 -12.50
CA GLU A 272 -17.85 13.86 -12.76
C GLU A 272 -18.27 14.17 -14.21
N GLY A 273 -19.59 14.09 -14.45
CA GLY A 273 -20.25 14.32 -15.74
C GLY A 273 -21.69 13.82 -15.73
N ILE A 274 -22.31 13.71 -16.91
CA ILE A 274 -23.70 13.25 -17.10
C ILE A 274 -23.83 12.15 -18.16
N ASP A 275 -22.72 11.58 -18.63
CA ASP A 275 -22.69 10.61 -19.73
C ASP A 275 -22.18 9.22 -19.34
N ASP A 276 -22.22 8.29 -20.30
CA ASP A 276 -21.74 6.91 -20.13
C ASP A 276 -20.27 6.86 -19.69
N ALA A 277 -19.45 7.84 -20.09
CA ALA A 277 -18.04 7.88 -19.76
C ALA A 277 -17.81 8.26 -18.29
N ALA A 278 -18.61 9.20 -17.76
CA ALA A 278 -18.65 9.51 -16.34
C ALA A 278 -19.14 8.31 -15.53
N ARG A 279 -20.24 7.67 -15.95
CA ARG A 279 -20.81 6.52 -15.24
C ARG A 279 -19.88 5.29 -15.23
N ASN A 280 -19.16 5.04 -16.32
CA ASN A 280 -18.21 3.94 -16.42
C ASN A 280 -17.08 4.02 -15.38
N GLU A 281 -16.75 5.22 -14.88
CA GLU A 281 -15.75 5.38 -13.81
C GLU A 281 -16.21 4.76 -12.50
N TYR A 282 -17.48 4.95 -12.15
CA TYR A 282 -18.09 4.29 -11.00
C TYR A 282 -18.08 2.78 -11.20
N LEU A 283 -18.56 2.28 -12.36
CA LEU A 283 -18.64 0.85 -12.65
C LEU A 283 -17.27 0.15 -12.60
N CYS A 284 -16.20 0.85 -12.97
CA CYS A 284 -14.82 0.38 -12.90
C CYS A 284 -14.18 0.45 -11.50
N LEU A 285 -14.81 1.16 -10.55
CA LEU A 285 -14.42 1.26 -9.14
C LEU A 285 -15.37 0.53 -8.19
N SER A 286 -16.48 -0.04 -8.69
CA SER A 286 -17.49 -0.77 -7.91
C SER A 286 -17.66 -2.23 -8.33
N SER A 287 -16.79 -2.74 -9.21
CA SER A 287 -16.86 -4.11 -9.70
C SER A 287 -15.54 -4.59 -10.30
N ALA A 288 -15.33 -5.91 -10.33
CA ALA A 288 -14.24 -6.54 -11.08
C ALA A 288 -14.57 -6.78 -12.57
N ASP A 289 -15.77 -6.38 -13.03
CA ASP A 289 -16.21 -6.62 -14.39
C ASP A 289 -15.44 -5.74 -15.39
N LYS A 290 -15.29 -6.24 -16.62
CA LYS A 290 -14.62 -5.54 -17.74
C LYS A 290 -13.16 -5.07 -17.44
N GLY A 291 -12.52 -5.62 -16.41
CA GLY A 291 -11.18 -5.22 -15.96
C GLY A 291 -11.15 -4.09 -14.94
N GLY A 292 -12.30 -3.74 -14.35
CA GLY A 292 -12.38 -2.85 -13.19
C GLY A 292 -11.86 -3.52 -11.92
N ARG A 293 -11.96 -2.80 -10.81
CA ARG A 293 -11.71 -3.34 -9.47
C ARG A 293 -12.65 -2.67 -8.47
N ASP A 294 -13.34 -3.50 -7.69
CA ASP A 294 -14.17 -3.03 -6.58
C ASP A 294 -13.30 -2.36 -5.50
N VAL A 295 -13.63 -1.10 -5.23
CA VAL A 295 -13.17 -0.26 -4.13
C VAL A 295 -14.35 0.52 -3.53
N THR A 296 -15.59 0.07 -3.71
CA THR A 296 -16.75 0.58 -2.94
C THR A 296 -16.69 -0.01 -1.53
N ALA A 297 -16.42 0.84 -0.53
CA ALA A 297 -16.17 0.40 0.85
C ALA A 297 -16.35 1.55 1.87
N PRO A 298 -16.53 1.25 3.17
CA PRO A 298 -16.86 2.26 4.18
C PRO A 298 -15.80 3.34 4.40
N ASN A 299 -14.55 3.10 3.99
CA ASN A 299 -13.42 4.03 4.05
C ASN A 299 -13.37 5.03 2.87
N ASN A 300 -14.27 4.94 1.89
CA ASN A 300 -14.19 5.70 0.65
C ASN A 300 -15.29 6.76 0.47
N SER A 301 -14.93 7.81 -0.26
CA SER A 301 -15.79 8.96 -0.57
C SER A 301 -15.64 9.42 -2.02
N TYR A 302 -16.76 9.53 -2.73
CA TYR A 302 -16.82 9.95 -4.13
C TYR A 302 -17.28 11.40 -4.26
N VAL A 303 -16.41 12.24 -4.79
CA VAL A 303 -16.65 13.66 -5.11
C VAL A 303 -17.46 13.78 -6.38
N HIS A 304 -18.36 14.76 -6.41
CA HIS A 304 -19.37 15.04 -7.44
C HIS A 304 -20.45 13.98 -7.55
N ALA A 305 -20.10 12.73 -7.89
CA ALA A 305 -21.03 11.61 -8.07
C ALA A 305 -22.32 12.01 -8.81
N ILE A 306 -22.20 12.50 -10.06
CA ILE A 306 -23.36 13.00 -10.83
C ILE A 306 -23.95 11.90 -11.72
N ALA A 307 -23.10 11.09 -12.36
CA ALA A 307 -23.49 10.08 -13.33
C ALA A 307 -23.83 8.69 -12.74
N LEU A 308 -24.64 8.66 -11.67
CA LEU A 308 -25.11 7.43 -11.02
C LEU A 308 -26.64 7.35 -11.01
N ASN A 309 -27.20 6.14 -11.06
CA ASN A 309 -28.64 5.86 -10.92
C ASN A 309 -28.99 5.10 -9.63
N ALA A 310 -30.24 4.69 -9.44
CA ALA A 310 -30.71 4.06 -8.20
C ALA A 310 -29.91 2.80 -7.80
N PRO A 311 -29.65 1.80 -8.68
CA PRO A 311 -28.75 0.69 -8.36
C PRO A 311 -27.32 1.08 -7.96
N ASP A 312 -26.75 2.09 -8.61
CA ASP A 312 -25.41 2.57 -8.28
C ASP A 312 -25.39 3.19 -6.86
N ALA A 313 -26.43 3.95 -6.51
CA ALA A 313 -26.59 4.58 -5.22
C ALA A 313 -26.98 3.60 -4.09
N GLU A 314 -27.77 2.56 -4.39
CA GLU A 314 -28.06 1.47 -3.44
C GLU A 314 -26.76 0.76 -3.05
N ALA A 315 -25.85 0.52 -4.00
CA ALA A 315 -24.53 -0.03 -3.72
C ALA A 315 -23.67 0.90 -2.86
N LEU A 316 -23.61 2.22 -3.17
CA LEU A 316 -22.93 3.21 -2.32
C LEU A 316 -23.40 3.16 -0.86
N ALA A 317 -24.72 3.13 -0.64
CA ALA A 317 -25.31 3.03 0.70
C ALA A 317 -24.96 1.70 1.38
N ARG A 318 -25.15 0.58 0.67
CA ARG A 318 -24.87 -0.80 1.15
C ARG A 318 -23.41 -1.01 1.54
N ASP A 319 -22.46 -0.38 0.82
CA ASP A 319 -21.02 -0.46 1.10
C ASP A 319 -20.50 0.73 1.93
N GLY A 320 -21.37 1.58 2.48
CA GLY A 320 -20.98 2.72 3.34
C GLY A 320 -20.15 3.81 2.66
N THR A 321 -20.06 3.79 1.33
CA THR A 321 -19.33 4.78 0.53
C THR A 321 -20.09 6.10 0.53
N SER A 322 -19.41 7.21 0.84
CA SER A 322 -20.05 8.52 0.97
C SER A 322 -20.00 9.33 -0.33
N ALA A 323 -20.99 10.18 -0.56
CA ALA A 323 -21.01 11.14 -1.66
C ALA A 323 -20.64 12.54 -1.15
N VAL A 324 -19.62 13.17 -1.75
CA VAL A 324 -19.25 14.57 -1.49
C VAL A 324 -19.80 15.44 -2.62
N TRP A 325 -20.89 16.12 -2.30
CA TRP A 325 -21.67 16.93 -3.22
C TRP A 325 -21.11 18.37 -3.28
N SER A 326 -20.84 18.82 -4.50
CA SER A 326 -20.39 20.21 -4.79
C SER A 326 -21.39 20.90 -5.71
N PRO A 327 -22.62 21.20 -5.22
CA PRO A 327 -23.73 21.63 -6.06
C PRO A 327 -23.40 22.80 -6.99
N ARG A 328 -22.71 23.83 -6.51
CA ARG A 328 -22.36 25.00 -7.32
C ARG A 328 -21.44 24.64 -8.48
N SER A 329 -20.40 23.85 -8.23
CA SER A 329 -19.46 23.43 -9.27
C SER A 329 -20.11 22.52 -10.29
N ASN A 330 -20.95 21.57 -9.82
CA ASN A 330 -21.73 20.69 -10.68
C ASN A 330 -22.62 21.50 -11.65
N ILE A 331 -23.39 22.45 -11.15
CA ILE A 331 -24.30 23.30 -11.95
C ILE A 331 -23.52 24.23 -12.91
N ALA A 332 -22.39 24.78 -12.47
CA ALA A 332 -21.55 25.66 -13.29
C ALA A 332 -20.86 24.93 -14.46
N LEU A 333 -20.42 23.68 -14.25
CA LEU A 333 -19.72 22.88 -15.26
C LEU A 333 -20.70 22.08 -16.15
N TYR A 334 -21.63 21.33 -15.56
CA TYR A 334 -22.44 20.33 -16.26
C TYR A 334 -23.87 20.80 -16.52
N GLY A 335 -24.33 21.85 -15.81
CA GLY A 335 -25.71 22.33 -15.85
C GLY A 335 -26.67 21.39 -15.12
N ASN A 336 -26.13 20.40 -14.41
CA ASN A 336 -26.80 19.31 -13.75
C ASN A 336 -26.05 19.01 -12.44
N THR A 337 -26.59 18.19 -11.56
CA THR A 337 -25.96 17.85 -10.28
C THR A 337 -26.32 16.44 -9.84
N ALA A 338 -25.69 15.94 -8.78
CA ALA A 338 -26.00 14.63 -8.24
C ALA A 338 -27.50 14.53 -7.86
N PRO A 339 -28.18 13.40 -8.15
CA PRO A 339 -29.56 13.14 -7.75
C PRO A 339 -29.64 12.88 -6.22
N VAL A 340 -29.35 13.91 -5.43
CA VAL A 340 -29.18 13.80 -3.98
C VAL A 340 -30.46 13.40 -3.24
N THR A 341 -31.63 13.63 -3.82
CA THR A 341 -32.91 13.15 -3.29
C THR A 341 -33.05 11.63 -3.39
N MET A 342 -32.65 11.04 -4.52
CA MET A 342 -32.52 9.58 -4.69
C MET A 342 -31.48 9.01 -3.71
N TYR A 343 -30.32 9.66 -3.58
CA TYR A 343 -29.26 9.26 -2.64
C TYR A 343 -29.74 9.28 -1.18
N LYS A 344 -30.52 10.31 -0.81
CA LYS A 344 -31.18 10.41 0.49
C LYS A 344 -32.10 9.21 0.70
N ASN A 345 -33.02 8.97 -0.23
CA ASN A 345 -34.03 7.91 -0.09
C ASN A 345 -33.43 6.49 -0.10
N LEU A 346 -32.21 6.32 -0.62
CA LEU A 346 -31.46 5.06 -0.58
C LEU A 346 -30.51 4.92 0.62
N GLY A 347 -30.27 5.99 1.40
CA GLY A 347 -29.41 5.97 2.59
C GLY A 347 -27.92 6.25 2.35
N VAL A 348 -27.55 6.92 1.25
CA VAL A 348 -26.15 7.33 1.03
C VAL A 348 -25.78 8.47 2.00
N ASN A 349 -24.61 8.41 2.63
CA ASN A 349 -24.09 9.55 3.41
C ASN A 349 -23.68 10.70 2.46
N ILE A 350 -24.41 11.83 2.52
CA ILE A 350 -24.17 13.02 1.70
C ILE A 350 -23.44 14.08 2.54
N ALA A 351 -22.26 14.48 2.11
CA ALA A 351 -21.49 15.61 2.63
C ALA A 351 -21.40 16.74 1.59
N LEU A 352 -21.11 17.97 2.03
CA LEU A 352 -20.82 19.10 1.14
C LEU A 352 -19.31 19.36 0.98
N GLY A 353 -18.91 19.72 -0.23
CA GLY A 353 -17.58 20.24 -0.54
C GLY A 353 -17.66 21.45 -1.47
N THR A 354 -16.88 22.51 -1.22
CA THR A 354 -16.91 23.74 -2.04
C THR A 354 -16.32 23.58 -3.44
N ASP A 355 -15.47 22.57 -3.64
CA ASP A 355 -14.64 22.40 -4.84
C ASP A 355 -13.73 23.64 -5.11
N TRP A 356 -13.07 23.69 -6.26
CA TRP A 356 -12.21 24.80 -6.68
C TRP A 356 -12.99 26.09 -6.99
N THR A 357 -12.47 27.23 -6.54
CA THR A 357 -13.09 28.56 -6.68
C THR A 357 -13.51 28.97 -8.13
N PRO A 358 -12.88 28.47 -9.22
CA PRO A 358 -13.33 28.77 -10.59
C PRO A 358 -14.76 28.35 -10.95
N SER A 359 -15.29 27.25 -10.42
CA SER A 359 -16.70 26.82 -10.64
C SER A 359 -17.47 26.56 -9.34
N GLY A 360 -16.78 26.28 -8.24
CA GLY A 360 -17.36 26.02 -6.93
C GLY A 360 -17.65 27.28 -6.10
N SER A 361 -17.80 27.09 -4.78
CA SER A 361 -18.07 28.17 -3.84
C SER A 361 -16.83 28.90 -3.34
N ALA A 362 -17.04 30.13 -2.87
CA ALA A 362 -16.02 30.87 -2.16
C ALA A 362 -15.67 30.22 -0.79
N HIS A 363 -16.65 29.66 -0.07
CA HIS A 363 -16.51 29.03 1.24
C HIS A 363 -17.79 28.25 1.62
N MET A 364 -17.73 27.39 2.65
CA MET A 364 -18.81 26.45 2.99
C MET A 364 -20.21 27.05 3.13
N LEU A 365 -20.37 28.21 3.81
CA LEU A 365 -21.68 28.85 3.93
C LEU A 365 -22.33 29.17 2.57
N ARG A 366 -21.55 29.50 1.53
CA ARG A 366 -22.11 29.72 0.19
C ARG A 366 -22.49 28.41 -0.51
N GLU A 367 -21.78 27.32 -0.27
CA GLU A 367 -22.14 25.99 -0.82
C GLU A 367 -23.41 25.44 -0.14
N LEU A 368 -23.50 25.59 1.18
CA LEU A 368 -24.69 25.27 1.98
C LEU A 368 -25.92 26.08 1.52
N GLN A 369 -25.73 27.36 1.18
CA GLN A 369 -26.77 28.20 0.58
C GLN A 369 -27.10 27.82 -0.89
N CYS A 370 -26.21 27.12 -1.59
CA CYS A 370 -26.48 26.57 -2.93
C CYS A 370 -27.31 25.28 -2.82
N ALA A 371 -26.95 24.40 -1.89
CA ALA A 371 -27.71 23.20 -1.54
C ALA A 371 -29.14 23.56 -1.08
N ASP A 372 -29.28 24.56 -0.21
CA ASP A 372 -30.57 25.07 0.24
C ASP A 372 -31.40 25.72 -0.89
N HIS A 373 -30.76 26.50 -1.77
CA HIS A 373 -31.43 27.08 -2.95
C HIS A 373 -31.96 26.02 -3.91
N LEU A 374 -31.16 24.97 -4.20
CA LEU A 374 -31.59 23.81 -4.98
C LEU A 374 -32.75 23.08 -4.27
N ASN A 375 -32.64 22.86 -2.96
CA ASN A 375 -33.68 22.23 -2.16
C ASN A 375 -35.02 22.99 -2.20
N GLU A 376 -34.99 24.31 -2.03
CA GLU A 376 -36.17 25.20 -2.00
C GLU A 376 -36.87 25.31 -3.36
N ASN A 377 -36.11 25.38 -4.45
CA ASN A 377 -36.65 25.75 -5.77
C ASN A 377 -36.75 24.58 -6.77
N PHE A 378 -35.93 23.53 -6.61
CA PHE A 378 -35.74 22.46 -7.59
C PHE A 378 -35.96 21.05 -7.03
N PHE A 379 -35.87 20.81 -5.71
CA PHE A 379 -36.04 19.47 -5.11
C PHE A 379 -37.23 19.35 -4.14
N ASN A 380 -38.32 20.10 -4.36
CA ASN A 380 -39.56 20.05 -3.56
C ASN A 380 -39.36 20.11 -2.02
N LYS A 381 -38.31 20.78 -1.53
CA LYS A 381 -37.92 20.82 -0.10
C LYS A 381 -37.67 19.43 0.51
N SER A 382 -37.13 18.50 -0.28
CA SER A 382 -36.84 17.13 0.16
C SER A 382 -35.91 17.06 1.37
N PHE A 383 -35.02 18.05 1.54
CA PHE A 383 -34.18 18.22 2.73
C PHE A 383 -34.77 19.25 3.70
N ASN A 384 -34.58 19.02 5.00
CA ASN A 384 -34.84 20.01 6.04
C ASN A 384 -33.55 20.65 6.57
N ASP A 385 -33.67 21.79 7.25
CA ASP A 385 -32.54 22.59 7.72
C ASP A 385 -31.53 21.82 8.60
N TYR A 386 -31.97 20.80 9.36
CA TYR A 386 -31.08 19.96 10.14
C TYR A 386 -30.29 18.99 9.25
N GLU A 387 -30.91 18.39 8.23
CA GLU A 387 -30.21 17.54 7.26
C GLU A 387 -29.17 18.34 6.45
N LEU A 388 -29.52 19.56 6.00
CA LEU A 388 -28.58 20.45 5.31
C LEU A 388 -27.40 20.84 6.20
N TRP A 389 -27.64 21.11 7.48
CA TRP A 389 -26.58 21.37 8.46
C TRP A 389 -25.70 20.14 8.73
N LEU A 390 -26.25 18.92 8.72
CA LEU A 390 -25.47 17.68 8.82
C LEU A 390 -24.50 17.50 7.66
N MET A 391 -24.91 17.81 6.43
CA MET A 391 -24.03 17.74 5.24
C MET A 391 -22.76 18.59 5.38
N ALA A 392 -22.84 19.71 6.12
CA ALA A 392 -21.72 20.62 6.37
C ALA A 392 -21.01 20.37 7.72
N THR A 393 -21.43 19.37 8.50
CA THR A 393 -20.87 19.04 9.83
C THR A 393 -20.64 17.53 9.99
N ALA A 394 -21.56 16.80 10.62
CA ALA A 394 -21.36 15.39 10.99
C ALA A 394 -21.19 14.47 9.78
N ASN A 395 -21.94 14.65 8.69
CA ASN A 395 -21.80 13.86 7.48
C ASN A 395 -20.47 14.13 6.77
N GLY A 396 -19.99 15.38 6.85
CA GLY A 396 -18.64 15.76 6.42
C GLY A 396 -17.58 14.97 7.17
N ALA A 397 -17.67 14.90 8.50
CA ALA A 397 -16.78 14.07 9.30
C ALA A 397 -16.88 12.57 8.90
N SER A 398 -18.09 12.04 8.69
CA SER A 398 -18.31 10.65 8.23
C SER A 398 -17.84 10.36 6.80
N ALA A 399 -17.74 11.38 5.94
CA ALA A 399 -17.13 11.26 4.62
C ALA A 399 -15.59 11.28 4.71
N LEU A 400 -15.03 12.02 5.67
CA LEU A 400 -13.58 12.07 5.92
C LEU A 400 -13.07 10.95 6.86
N LYS A 401 -13.98 10.13 7.42
CA LYS A 401 -13.72 9.06 8.41
C LYS A 401 -13.12 9.58 9.72
N MET A 402 -13.59 10.77 10.12
CA MET A 402 -13.16 11.55 11.29
C MET A 402 -14.34 11.86 12.23
N GLU A 403 -15.49 11.21 12.04
CA GLU A 403 -16.70 11.37 12.86
C GLU A 403 -16.52 10.95 14.32
N LYS A 404 -15.46 10.20 14.63
CA LYS A 404 -15.00 9.90 15.98
C LYS A 404 -14.38 11.12 16.68
N GLU A 405 -13.77 12.03 15.92
CA GLU A 405 -12.95 13.14 16.44
C GLU A 405 -13.58 14.54 16.29
N ILE A 406 -14.38 14.77 15.24
CA ILE A 406 -14.90 16.09 14.84
C ILE A 406 -16.33 16.01 14.27
N GLY A 407 -16.92 17.18 13.96
CA GLY A 407 -18.20 17.32 13.27
C GLY A 407 -19.44 17.21 14.15
N ARG A 408 -19.31 16.78 15.41
CA ARG A 408 -20.38 16.77 16.42
C ARG A 408 -19.94 17.58 17.65
N LEU A 409 -20.89 18.06 18.45
CA LEU A 409 -20.59 18.54 19.81
C LEU A 409 -20.82 17.39 20.79
N HIS A 410 -19.84 16.49 20.86
CA HIS A 410 -19.86 15.29 21.70
C HIS A 410 -18.63 15.26 22.63
N LYS A 411 -18.77 14.62 23.80
CA LYS A 411 -17.67 14.48 24.76
C LYS A 411 -16.51 13.65 24.16
N GLY A 412 -15.27 14.06 24.41
CA GLY A 412 -14.06 13.40 23.89
C GLY A 412 -13.66 13.84 22.48
N GLN A 413 -14.54 14.53 21.74
CA GLN A 413 -14.21 15.13 20.45
C GLN A 413 -13.46 16.45 20.62
N TRP A 414 -12.80 16.93 19.57
CA TRP A 414 -12.18 18.25 19.57
C TRP A 414 -13.23 19.34 19.74
N ALA A 415 -12.92 20.38 20.52
CA ALA A 415 -13.82 21.53 20.72
C ALA A 415 -13.76 22.50 19.53
N ASP A 416 -14.15 21.97 18.37
CA ASP A 416 -14.25 22.65 17.09
C ASP A 416 -15.64 23.27 16.97
N ILE A 417 -15.72 24.60 17.17
CA ILE A 417 -16.98 25.30 17.43
C ILE A 417 -17.08 26.53 16.54
N ALA A 418 -18.20 26.68 15.83
CA ALA A 418 -18.57 27.92 15.16
C ALA A 418 -19.81 28.52 15.82
N ILE A 419 -19.75 29.80 16.17
CA ILE A 419 -20.86 30.54 16.76
C ILE A 419 -21.43 31.50 15.72
N PHE A 420 -22.70 31.35 15.39
CA PHE A 420 -23.40 32.17 14.40
C PHE A 420 -24.50 33.00 15.06
N LYS A 421 -24.81 34.17 14.51
CA LYS A 421 -25.87 35.03 15.03
C LYS A 421 -27.25 34.47 14.74
N ALA A 422 -28.04 34.26 15.78
CA ALA A 422 -29.42 33.78 15.67
C ALA A 422 -30.29 34.73 14.84
N LEU A 423 -31.08 34.17 13.92
CA LEU A 423 -32.05 34.91 13.11
C LEU A 423 -33.43 34.93 13.80
N PRO A 424 -34.13 36.09 13.88
CA PRO A 424 -35.43 36.20 14.54
C PRO A 424 -36.47 35.23 13.97
N ASP A 425 -37.27 34.63 14.86
CA ASP A 425 -38.38 33.72 14.55
C ASP A 425 -38.03 32.51 13.65
N SER A 426 -36.74 32.16 13.56
CA SER A 426 -36.23 31.01 12.81
C SER A 426 -35.92 29.80 13.71
N ASN A 427 -35.75 28.62 13.10
CA ASN A 427 -35.13 27.48 13.80
C ASN A 427 -33.59 27.69 13.88
N PRO A 428 -32.87 27.05 14.81
CA PRO A 428 -31.46 27.37 15.03
C PRO A 428 -30.53 26.88 13.91
N TYR A 429 -30.91 25.84 13.15
CA TYR A 429 -30.15 25.38 11.98
C TYR A 429 -30.22 26.38 10.82
N ARG A 430 -31.39 26.99 10.59
CA ARG A 430 -31.58 28.10 9.63
C ARG A 430 -30.63 29.27 9.88
N SER A 431 -30.32 29.55 11.15
CA SER A 431 -29.36 30.60 11.54
C SER A 431 -27.91 30.26 11.16
N VAL A 432 -27.60 29.00 10.87
CA VAL A 432 -26.32 28.56 10.27
C VAL A 432 -26.39 28.65 8.75
N ILE A 433 -27.45 28.11 8.13
CA ILE A 433 -27.65 28.11 6.66
C ILE A 433 -27.62 29.53 6.11
N ASP A 434 -28.41 30.45 6.66
CA ASP A 434 -28.53 31.83 6.19
C ASP A 434 -27.38 32.75 6.69
N SER A 435 -26.27 32.17 7.18
CA SER A 435 -25.16 32.91 7.80
C SER A 435 -24.20 33.56 6.78
N ASP A 436 -23.27 34.38 7.27
CA ASP A 436 -22.19 35.01 6.50
C ASP A 436 -21.03 35.45 7.42
N ALA A 437 -19.96 36.02 6.86
CA ALA A 437 -18.78 36.47 7.60
C ALA A 437 -19.07 37.58 8.64
N SER A 438 -20.18 38.33 8.50
CA SER A 438 -20.62 39.32 9.48
C SER A 438 -21.35 38.65 10.66
N LYS A 439 -22.22 37.67 10.36
CA LYS A 439 -23.01 36.89 11.32
C LYS A 439 -22.20 35.83 12.07
N THR A 440 -21.02 35.45 11.56
CA THR A 440 -20.09 34.54 12.24
C THR A 440 -19.45 35.25 13.44
N ILE A 441 -19.94 34.97 14.65
CA ILE A 441 -19.57 35.66 15.90
C ILE A 441 -18.19 35.22 16.38
N ALA A 442 -17.90 33.92 16.38
CA ALA A 442 -16.59 33.38 16.74
C ALA A 442 -16.37 31.98 16.15
N VAL A 443 -15.12 31.61 15.91
CA VAL A 443 -14.73 30.28 15.42
C VAL A 443 -13.53 29.77 16.22
N LEU A 444 -13.63 28.51 16.65
CA LEU A 444 -12.69 27.85 17.54
C LEU A 444 -12.25 26.51 16.93
N ARG A 445 -10.95 26.19 17.06
CA ARG A 445 -10.35 24.89 16.73
C ARG A 445 -9.69 24.32 17.98
N ALA A 446 -10.03 23.09 18.37
CA ALA A 446 -9.56 22.46 19.61
C ALA A 446 -9.74 23.37 20.85
N GLY A 447 -10.87 24.09 20.93
CA GLY A 447 -11.17 25.04 22.01
C GLY A 447 -10.42 26.37 21.96
N ASN A 448 -9.47 26.55 21.04
CA ASN A 448 -8.73 27.79 20.84
C ASN A 448 -9.49 28.69 19.86
N MET A 449 -9.84 29.90 20.28
CA MET A 449 -10.59 30.85 19.46
C MET A 449 -9.65 31.54 18.46
N LEU A 450 -9.87 31.31 17.16
CA LEU A 450 -9.00 31.79 16.08
C LEU A 450 -9.53 33.06 15.40
N TYR A 451 -10.85 33.21 15.34
CA TYR A 451 -11.53 34.33 14.67
C TYR A 451 -12.79 34.74 15.44
N GLY A 452 -13.20 36.02 15.33
CA GLY A 452 -14.51 36.47 15.80
C GLY A 452 -14.65 37.97 16.08
N ASP A 453 -15.76 38.32 16.73
CA ASP A 453 -16.11 39.68 17.19
C ASP A 453 -14.98 40.29 18.02
N ALA A 454 -14.50 41.47 17.62
CA ALA A 454 -13.29 42.07 18.17
C ALA A 454 -13.36 42.33 19.68
N ALA A 455 -14.56 42.61 20.22
CA ALA A 455 -14.78 42.81 21.65
C ALA A 455 -14.61 41.50 22.46
N LEU A 456 -15.05 40.37 21.92
CA LEU A 456 -14.95 39.06 22.58
C LEU A 456 -13.50 38.57 22.60
N LEU A 457 -12.82 38.61 21.45
CA LEU A 457 -11.42 38.19 21.36
C LEU A 457 -10.49 39.13 22.16
N ALA A 458 -10.78 40.43 22.20
CA ALA A 458 -10.05 41.37 23.07
C ALA A 458 -10.22 41.05 24.56
N ALA A 459 -11.40 40.60 25.00
CA ALA A 459 -11.65 40.27 26.39
C ALA A 459 -10.95 38.97 26.84
N LEU A 460 -10.90 37.97 25.95
CA LEU A 460 -10.30 36.64 26.21
C LEU A 460 -8.77 36.62 26.04
N GLN A 461 -8.26 37.20 24.96
CA GLN A 461 -6.87 37.04 24.50
C GLN A 461 -6.07 38.36 24.49
N GLY A 462 -6.69 39.48 24.84
CA GLY A 462 -6.02 40.78 24.91
C GLY A 462 -5.58 41.25 23.53
N ASP A 463 -4.27 41.15 23.25
CA ASP A 463 -3.66 41.62 21.99
C ASP A 463 -2.91 40.53 21.19
N SER A 464 -3.05 39.24 21.54
CA SER A 464 -2.43 38.14 20.76
C SER A 464 -3.18 37.79 19.46
N CYS A 465 -4.28 38.47 19.14
CA CYS A 465 -4.96 38.36 17.85
C CYS A 465 -5.08 39.74 17.20
N GLU A 466 -4.72 39.86 15.93
CA GLU A 466 -4.77 41.12 15.20
C GLU A 466 -6.21 41.56 14.87
N THR A 467 -6.45 42.86 14.89
CA THR A 467 -7.68 43.45 14.36
C THR A 467 -7.61 43.51 12.85
N ILE A 468 -8.62 42.98 12.16
CA ILE A 468 -8.74 43.10 10.70
C ILE A 468 -8.93 44.59 10.37
N PRO A 469 -8.07 45.22 9.55
CA PRO A 469 -8.18 46.63 9.21
C PRO A 469 -9.52 46.97 8.51
N GLY A 470 -10.26 47.91 9.11
CA GLY A 470 -11.61 48.28 8.65
C GLY A 470 -12.68 47.59 9.51
N ASP A 471 -13.72 47.09 8.85
CA ASP A 471 -14.72 46.19 9.42
C ASP A 471 -15.04 45.06 8.44
N VAL A 472 -15.53 43.95 8.96
CA VAL A 472 -16.10 42.85 8.16
C VAL A 472 -17.59 43.14 8.06
N CYS A 473 -17.97 43.86 7.00
CA CYS A 473 -19.35 44.15 6.65
C CYS A 473 -20.13 44.90 7.76
N GLY A 474 -19.51 45.91 8.36
CA GLY A 474 -20.04 46.70 9.47
C GLY A 474 -19.74 46.13 10.87
N VAL A 475 -19.11 44.97 10.98
CA VAL A 475 -18.74 44.34 12.26
C VAL A 475 -17.22 44.34 12.45
N ALA A 476 -16.73 44.87 13.57
CA ALA A 476 -15.30 44.82 13.90
C ALA A 476 -14.91 43.39 14.33
N LYS A 477 -13.94 42.78 13.64
CA LYS A 477 -13.47 41.40 13.88
C LYS A 477 -11.96 41.35 14.20
N ARG A 478 -11.53 40.29 14.87
CA ARG A 478 -10.11 39.93 15.07
C ARG A 478 -9.84 38.54 14.50
N LEU A 479 -8.61 38.31 14.07
CA LEU A 479 -8.07 37.04 13.57
C LEU A 479 -6.73 36.80 14.28
N CYS A 480 -6.49 35.61 14.81
CA CYS A 480 -5.29 35.25 15.56
C CYS A 480 -4.10 34.92 14.65
N TYR A 481 -3.94 35.71 13.59
CA TYR A 481 -3.04 35.45 12.46
C TYR A 481 -1.60 35.19 12.91
N SER A 482 -1.05 36.04 13.80
CA SER A 482 0.33 35.88 14.27
C SER A 482 0.54 34.64 15.16
N GLN A 483 -0.50 34.03 15.72
CA GLN A 483 -0.37 32.78 16.48
C GLN A 483 -0.17 31.62 15.49
N GLU A 484 -1.11 31.45 14.56
CA GLU A 484 -1.05 30.38 13.55
C GLU A 484 0.16 30.53 12.61
N ALA A 485 0.42 31.73 12.10
CA ALA A 485 1.60 32.00 11.27
C ALA A 485 2.93 31.77 12.02
N SER A 486 2.95 31.80 13.37
CA SER A 486 4.15 31.50 14.16
C SER A 486 4.46 30.00 14.29
N VAL A 487 3.52 29.12 13.95
CA VAL A 487 3.81 27.69 13.76
C VAL A 487 4.72 27.49 12.53
N LEU A 488 4.65 28.43 11.56
CA LEU A 488 5.17 28.29 10.20
C LEU A 488 6.62 28.79 10.05
N GLN A 489 7.46 28.57 11.07
CA GLN A 489 8.77 29.24 11.25
C GLN A 489 9.83 29.03 10.14
N SER A 490 9.58 28.19 9.13
CA SER A 490 10.38 28.11 7.90
C SER A 490 10.01 29.18 6.87
N GLU A 491 8.74 29.58 6.79
CA GLU A 491 8.20 30.36 5.68
C GLU A 491 8.30 31.86 5.90
N LYS A 492 9.13 32.52 5.08
CA LYS A 492 9.45 33.95 5.20
C LYS A 492 8.36 34.89 4.69
N GLU A 493 7.28 34.35 4.13
CA GLU A 493 6.27 35.12 3.40
C GLU A 493 5.10 35.57 4.31
N LEU A 494 4.65 34.71 5.24
CA LEU A 494 3.48 34.96 6.12
C LEU A 494 3.82 35.84 7.34
N THR A 495 4.35 37.05 7.11
CA THR A 495 4.99 37.85 8.17
C THR A 495 4.05 38.52 9.20
N ASN A 496 2.87 38.99 8.80
CA ASN A 496 1.84 39.60 9.67
C ASN A 496 0.54 39.88 8.87
N LEU A 497 -0.60 39.99 9.56
CA LEU A 497 -1.91 40.19 8.92
C LEU A 497 -1.97 41.41 7.97
N SER A 498 -1.38 42.55 8.35
CA SER A 498 -1.43 43.75 7.50
C SER A 498 -0.70 43.54 6.18
N LYS A 499 0.48 42.89 6.22
CA LYS A 499 1.26 42.58 5.01
C LYS A 499 0.57 41.52 4.16
N PHE A 500 0.00 40.49 4.79
CA PHE A 500 -0.79 39.45 4.11
C PHE A 500 -1.97 40.08 3.34
N MET A 501 -2.72 40.99 3.96
CA MET A 501 -3.83 41.70 3.32
C MET A 501 -3.40 42.60 2.17
N GLU A 502 -2.18 43.16 2.17
CA GLU A 502 -1.62 43.81 0.98
C GLU A 502 -1.32 42.80 -0.14
N ASP A 503 -0.75 41.63 0.18
CA ASP A 503 -0.33 40.62 -0.79
C ASP A 503 -1.51 39.80 -1.39
N VAL A 504 -2.74 40.00 -0.88
CA VAL A 504 -3.97 39.44 -1.45
C VAL A 504 -4.96 40.49 -1.99
N ALA A 505 -4.60 41.78 -1.95
CA ALA A 505 -5.52 42.88 -2.31
C ALA A 505 -5.98 42.89 -3.78
N GLU A 506 -5.26 42.23 -4.68
CA GLU A 506 -5.61 42.08 -6.11
C GLU A 506 -6.08 40.66 -6.48
N LYS A 507 -6.41 39.83 -5.48
CA LYS A 507 -6.89 38.44 -5.63
C LYS A 507 -8.38 38.34 -5.27
N TYR A 508 -9.00 37.17 -5.48
CA TYR A 508 -10.40 36.98 -5.07
C TYR A 508 -10.56 37.17 -3.55
N PRO A 509 -11.49 38.02 -3.06
CA PRO A 509 -11.46 38.52 -1.68
C PRO A 509 -11.37 37.48 -0.55
N MET A 510 -10.80 37.93 0.57
CA MET A 510 -10.68 37.17 1.83
C MET A 510 -12.05 36.98 2.53
N PHE A 511 -13.02 37.86 2.27
CA PHE A 511 -14.39 37.76 2.76
C PHE A 511 -15.35 38.55 1.84
N PHE A 512 -16.65 38.25 1.94
CA PHE A 512 -17.69 38.86 1.12
C PHE A 512 -18.84 39.38 1.98
N CYS A 513 -19.48 40.47 1.54
CA CYS A 513 -20.56 41.15 2.26
C CYS A 513 -21.91 40.93 1.56
N GLY A 514 -22.34 39.67 1.50
CA GLY A 514 -23.47 39.19 0.71
C GLY A 514 -23.01 38.16 -0.31
N VAL A 515 -23.69 38.10 -1.46
CA VAL A 515 -23.29 37.26 -2.60
C VAL A 515 -21.91 37.71 -3.10
N PRO A 516 -20.91 36.81 -3.24
CA PRO A 516 -19.62 37.11 -3.84
C PRO A 516 -19.73 37.60 -5.29
N ASP A 517 -18.83 38.49 -5.72
CA ASP A 517 -18.77 38.93 -7.12
C ASP A 517 -18.45 37.74 -8.05
N LYS A 518 -19.20 37.63 -9.15
CA LYS A 518 -19.11 36.52 -10.13
C LYS A 518 -19.42 35.12 -9.59
N GLU A 519 -20.02 34.99 -8.42
CA GLU A 519 -20.34 33.67 -7.87
C GLU A 519 -21.14 32.79 -8.89
N PRO A 520 -20.70 31.56 -9.17
CA PRO A 520 -21.40 30.68 -10.10
C PRO A 520 -22.84 30.35 -9.67
N SER A 521 -23.70 30.10 -10.66
CA SER A 521 -25.14 29.88 -10.45
C SER A 521 -25.44 28.60 -9.67
N CYS A 522 -26.55 28.62 -8.94
CA CYS A 522 -27.18 27.43 -8.36
C CYS A 522 -28.46 27.01 -9.13
N ASP A 523 -28.84 27.77 -10.17
CA ASP A 523 -29.92 27.39 -11.08
C ASP A 523 -29.37 26.46 -12.17
N PRO A 524 -29.89 25.22 -12.31
CA PRO A 524 -29.60 24.35 -13.45
C PRO A 524 -29.95 25.01 -14.79
N LEU A 525 -29.09 24.80 -15.79
CA LEU A 525 -29.23 25.41 -17.11
C LEU A 525 -28.37 24.66 -18.14
N ARG A 526 -29.00 24.23 -19.23
CA ARG A 526 -28.35 23.74 -20.46
C ARG A 526 -29.08 24.33 -21.67
N GLU A 527 -28.45 25.27 -22.38
CA GLU A 527 -29.14 26.11 -23.38
C GLU A 527 -29.75 25.29 -24.54
N GLY A 528 -31.09 25.30 -24.62
CA GLY A 528 -31.86 24.53 -25.60
C GLY A 528 -32.18 23.09 -25.19
N GLU A 529 -31.77 22.68 -23.99
CA GLU A 529 -32.20 21.45 -23.31
C GLU A 529 -33.19 21.79 -22.18
N TYR A 530 -32.75 22.56 -21.18
CA TYR A 530 -33.56 22.92 -20.01
C TYR A 530 -33.01 24.14 -19.22
N GLY A 531 -33.73 24.59 -18.19
CA GLY A 531 -33.39 25.80 -17.42
C GLY A 531 -33.82 27.12 -18.07
N GLU A 532 -34.72 27.08 -19.05
CA GLU A 532 -35.48 28.30 -19.42
C GLU A 532 -36.43 28.69 -18.27
N ALA A 533 -36.79 29.97 -18.18
CA ALA A 533 -37.44 30.52 -16.98
C ALA A 533 -38.81 29.85 -16.66
N LYS A 534 -38.90 29.27 -15.46
CA LYS A 534 -40.05 28.55 -14.84
C LYS A 534 -41.41 28.88 -15.46
N SER A 535 -42.06 27.85 -15.98
CA SER A 535 -43.31 27.98 -16.74
C SER A 535 -44.49 27.32 -16.02
N ASP A 536 -45.72 27.57 -16.49
CA ASP A 536 -46.93 26.87 -16.02
C ASP A 536 -47.08 25.46 -16.68
N LEU A 537 -45.99 24.89 -17.23
CA LEU A 537 -45.95 23.62 -17.97
C LEU A 537 -44.75 22.72 -17.64
N ASP A 538 -43.74 23.29 -16.98
CA ASP A 538 -42.47 22.68 -16.56
C ASP A 538 -42.14 23.43 -15.26
N LEU A 539 -42.43 22.77 -14.13
CA LEU A 539 -42.41 23.40 -12.82
C LEU A 539 -41.03 23.44 -12.18
N ASP A 540 -40.16 22.46 -12.33
CA ASP A 540 -38.81 22.49 -11.75
C ASP A 540 -37.71 22.90 -12.75
N GLN A 541 -38.00 22.98 -14.04
CA GLN A 541 -37.10 23.41 -15.14
C GLN A 541 -36.11 22.33 -15.58
N ASP A 542 -36.49 21.05 -15.51
CA ASP A 542 -35.74 19.91 -16.07
C ASP A 542 -35.88 19.74 -17.59
N GLY A 543 -36.82 20.45 -18.22
CA GLY A 543 -37.08 20.44 -19.67
C GLY A 543 -38.10 19.40 -20.15
N VAL A 544 -38.66 18.61 -19.24
CA VAL A 544 -39.84 17.77 -19.46
C VAL A 544 -41.09 18.53 -19.00
N ASN A 545 -42.25 18.28 -19.64
CA ASN A 545 -43.50 18.92 -19.21
C ASN A 545 -44.19 18.12 -18.10
N ASP A 546 -44.82 18.80 -17.14
CA ASP A 546 -45.67 18.27 -16.07
C ASP A 546 -46.68 17.17 -16.50
N ASP A 547 -47.07 17.11 -17.79
CA ASP A 547 -48.06 16.16 -18.32
C ASP A 547 -47.49 14.81 -18.81
N VAL A 548 -46.16 14.69 -18.86
CA VAL A 548 -45.41 13.47 -19.24
C VAL A 548 -44.20 13.17 -18.34
N ASP A 549 -43.82 14.11 -17.50
CA ASP A 549 -42.77 14.04 -16.48
C ASP A 549 -43.13 13.07 -15.33
N ASN A 550 -42.15 12.30 -14.86
CA ASN A 550 -42.28 11.33 -13.77
C ASN A 550 -41.94 11.89 -12.37
N CYS A 551 -41.41 13.11 -12.27
CA CYS A 551 -41.17 13.86 -11.03
C CYS A 551 -41.47 15.38 -11.10
N PRO A 552 -42.71 15.85 -11.39
CA PRO A 552 -43.04 17.27 -11.71
C PRO A 552 -42.81 18.39 -10.68
N ASN A 553 -41.97 18.18 -9.67
CA ASN A 553 -41.53 19.17 -8.68
C ASN A 553 -40.08 18.92 -8.20
N VAL A 554 -39.37 17.92 -8.74
CA VAL A 554 -38.05 17.45 -8.31
C VAL A 554 -37.17 17.19 -9.54
N PHE A 555 -36.45 18.25 -9.93
CA PHE A 555 -35.55 18.33 -11.09
C PHE A 555 -34.74 17.03 -11.33
N ASN A 556 -35.07 16.31 -12.41
CA ASN A 556 -34.48 15.01 -12.75
C ASN A 556 -34.28 14.84 -14.28
N PRO A 557 -33.63 15.81 -14.95
CA PRO A 557 -33.58 15.91 -16.41
C PRO A 557 -32.97 14.66 -17.05
N ILE A 558 -33.40 14.35 -18.27
CA ILE A 558 -32.92 13.22 -19.07
C ILE A 558 -31.38 13.28 -19.22
N ARG A 559 -30.65 12.48 -18.44
CA ARG A 559 -29.17 12.43 -18.53
C ARG A 559 -28.77 11.53 -19.72
N PRO A 560 -27.74 11.90 -20.50
CA PRO A 560 -27.28 11.11 -21.66
C PRO A 560 -27.10 9.60 -21.43
N PHE A 561 -26.65 9.16 -20.26
CA PHE A 561 -26.49 7.72 -19.95
C PHE A 561 -27.81 6.97 -19.68
N GLU A 562 -28.93 7.69 -19.50
CA GLU A 562 -30.27 7.15 -19.24
C GLU A 562 -31.10 7.01 -20.54
N GLY A 563 -30.60 7.58 -21.65
CA GLY A 563 -31.14 7.37 -22.99
C GLY A 563 -32.11 8.46 -23.45
N ASP A 564 -33.41 8.14 -23.50
CA ASP A 564 -34.46 9.02 -24.03
C ASP A 564 -35.58 9.35 -23.01
N LYS A 565 -35.32 9.16 -21.71
CA LYS A 565 -36.25 9.37 -20.59
C LYS A 565 -35.55 9.72 -19.28
N GLN A 566 -36.32 10.27 -18.35
CA GLN A 566 -35.98 10.40 -16.93
C GLN A 566 -35.85 8.99 -16.29
N GLY A 567 -35.07 8.88 -15.21
CA GLY A 567 -34.90 7.64 -14.44
C GLY A 567 -36.19 7.17 -13.77
N ASP A 568 -36.49 5.88 -13.89
CA ASP A 568 -37.60 5.11 -13.30
C ASP A 568 -37.15 3.64 -13.32
N HIS A 569 -36.45 3.22 -12.26
CA HIS A 569 -35.71 1.96 -12.24
C HIS A 569 -36.64 0.75 -12.04
N ASP A 570 -37.65 0.87 -11.19
CA ASP A 570 -38.56 -0.23 -10.85
C ASP A 570 -39.83 -0.30 -11.74
N GLY A 571 -40.17 0.79 -12.44
CA GLY A 571 -41.27 0.85 -13.39
C GLY A 571 -42.65 1.10 -12.79
N ASP A 572 -42.77 1.63 -11.56
CA ASP A 572 -44.06 2.00 -10.96
C ASP A 572 -44.64 3.32 -11.53
N GLY A 573 -43.77 4.21 -12.03
CA GLY A 573 -44.13 5.47 -12.69
C GLY A 573 -43.86 6.75 -11.88
N PHE A 574 -43.34 6.66 -10.66
CA PHE A 574 -42.59 7.76 -10.02
C PHE A 574 -41.12 7.67 -10.46
N GLY A 575 -40.46 8.80 -10.71
CA GLY A 575 -39.04 8.80 -11.10
C GLY A 575 -38.08 8.63 -9.92
N ASP A 576 -36.89 8.08 -10.17
CA ASP A 576 -35.90 7.72 -9.14
C ASP A 576 -35.54 8.89 -8.18
N ALA A 577 -35.64 10.13 -8.68
CA ALA A 577 -35.33 11.35 -7.91
C ALA A 577 -36.43 11.77 -6.92
N CYS A 578 -37.69 11.40 -7.16
CA CYS A 578 -38.83 11.78 -6.31
C CYS A 578 -39.51 10.59 -5.64
N ASP A 579 -39.28 9.36 -6.11
CA ASP A 579 -39.77 8.18 -5.42
C ASP A 579 -39.04 7.96 -4.09
N VAL A 580 -39.80 7.47 -3.11
CA VAL A 580 -39.33 7.16 -1.77
C VAL A 580 -38.66 5.78 -1.67
N CYS A 581 -38.95 4.85 -2.59
CA CYS A 581 -38.40 3.50 -2.60
C CYS A 581 -37.79 3.08 -3.98
N PRO A 582 -36.80 3.78 -4.60
CA PRO A 582 -36.43 3.66 -6.04
C PRO A 582 -35.94 2.28 -6.56
N MET A 583 -36.02 1.23 -5.75
CA MET A 583 -35.67 -0.15 -6.05
C MET A 583 -36.87 -1.13 -5.90
N ALA A 584 -38.08 -0.65 -5.57
CA ALA A 584 -39.16 -1.50 -5.02
C ALA A 584 -40.61 -1.00 -5.28
N ALA A 585 -41.07 -1.15 -6.52
CA ALA A 585 -42.32 -0.62 -7.07
C ALA A 585 -43.54 -0.58 -6.12
N GLY A 586 -44.00 0.63 -5.80
CA GLY A 586 -45.28 0.91 -5.17
C GLY A 586 -45.20 1.76 -3.91
N ASN A 587 -45.58 3.04 -4.04
CA ASN A 587 -45.67 4.16 -3.08
C ASN A 587 -46.28 3.95 -1.65
N ASN A 588 -46.48 2.74 -1.17
CA ASN A 588 -47.11 2.41 0.12
C ASN A 588 -46.49 1.21 0.84
N GLN A 589 -45.34 0.70 0.39
CA GLN A 589 -44.56 -0.29 1.13
C GLN A 589 -43.48 0.42 1.97
N ALA A 590 -43.06 -0.19 3.08
CA ALA A 590 -41.89 0.29 3.79
C ALA A 590 -40.65 -0.08 2.95
N CYS A 591 -39.94 0.92 2.46
CA CYS A 591 -38.76 0.73 1.61
C CYS A 591 -37.74 -0.18 2.34
N PRO A 592 -37.20 -1.23 1.70
CA PRO A 592 -36.13 -2.03 2.29
C PRO A 592 -34.80 -1.29 2.42
N SER A 593 -34.65 -0.18 1.72
CA SER A 593 -33.51 0.74 1.69
C SER A 593 -33.84 2.05 2.43
N GLY A 594 -32.83 2.62 3.08
CA GLY A 594 -32.76 4.05 3.44
C GLY A 594 -33.83 4.63 4.37
N ASN A 595 -33.54 4.68 5.67
CA ASN A 595 -33.83 5.90 6.42
C ASN A 595 -32.57 6.78 6.32
N PRO A 596 -32.62 7.99 5.73
CA PRO A 596 -31.43 8.84 5.51
C PRO A 596 -30.71 9.32 6.77
N LEU A 597 -31.27 9.03 7.94
CA LEU A 597 -30.70 9.36 9.25
C LEU A 597 -30.33 8.12 10.08
N ASP A 598 -30.49 6.91 9.54
CA ASP A 598 -30.50 5.60 10.24
C ASP A 598 -30.11 4.56 9.17
N ARG A 599 -28.80 4.55 8.84
CA ARG A 599 -28.25 3.96 7.60
C ARG A 599 -28.31 2.44 7.54
N ASP A 600 -28.31 1.77 8.68
CA ASP A 600 -28.38 0.30 8.80
C ASP A 600 -29.77 -0.22 9.22
N LEU A 601 -30.75 0.69 9.33
CA LEU A 601 -32.18 0.43 9.49
C LEU A 601 -32.57 -0.19 10.86
N ASP A 602 -31.72 0.02 11.86
CA ASP A 602 -31.90 -0.43 13.23
C ASP A 602 -33.04 0.34 13.96
N LYS A 603 -33.26 1.63 13.60
CA LYS A 603 -34.18 2.65 14.15
C LYS A 603 -33.59 3.61 15.21
N VAL A 604 -32.30 3.56 15.46
CA VAL A 604 -31.49 4.61 16.09
C VAL A 604 -30.91 5.48 14.97
N VAL A 605 -30.77 6.78 15.20
CA VAL A 605 -30.24 7.68 14.16
C VAL A 605 -28.72 7.79 14.25
N ASP A 606 -28.03 7.74 13.11
CA ASP A 606 -26.56 7.77 12.90
C ASP A 606 -25.77 8.75 13.78
N LEU A 607 -26.43 9.83 14.19
CA LEU A 607 -25.86 10.92 14.98
C LEU A 607 -25.78 10.58 16.47
N VAL A 608 -26.66 9.71 16.98
CA VAL A 608 -26.69 9.17 18.35
C VAL A 608 -26.35 7.68 18.41
N ASP A 609 -26.30 7.01 17.27
CA ASP A 609 -25.98 5.60 17.10
C ASP A 609 -24.47 5.32 17.28
N ASN A 610 -24.15 4.34 18.12
CA ASN A 610 -22.78 3.88 18.36
C ASN A 610 -22.25 2.86 17.31
N CYS A 611 -23.07 2.43 16.35
CA CYS A 611 -22.69 1.56 15.22
C CYS A 611 -23.38 1.87 13.87
N SER A 612 -23.46 3.14 13.44
CA SER A 612 -24.16 3.67 12.22
C SER A 612 -23.87 3.11 10.80
N LEU A 613 -23.45 1.85 10.70
CA LEU A 613 -23.26 1.02 9.52
C LEU A 613 -23.53 -0.48 9.80
N LYS A 614 -23.97 -0.88 11.01
CA LYS A 614 -24.17 -2.28 11.42
C LYS A 614 -25.15 -2.41 12.60
N SER A 615 -26.43 -2.55 12.24
CA SER A 615 -27.62 -2.49 13.10
C SER A 615 -27.46 -3.15 14.48
N ASN A 616 -27.58 -2.37 15.56
CA ASN A 616 -27.61 -2.84 16.95
C ASN A 616 -28.71 -2.13 17.78
N PRO A 617 -30.01 -2.48 17.59
CA PRO A 617 -31.14 -1.69 18.13
C PRO A 617 -31.28 -1.60 19.66
N ASP A 618 -30.38 -2.24 20.41
CA ASP A 618 -30.25 -2.13 21.86
C ASP A 618 -29.12 -1.18 22.31
N GLN A 619 -28.30 -0.70 21.36
CA GLN A 619 -27.14 0.16 21.55
C GLN A 619 -26.17 -0.40 22.61
N GLY A 620 -26.01 -1.72 22.62
CA GLY A 620 -25.06 -2.41 23.49
C GLY A 620 -23.66 -1.84 23.33
N ASP A 621 -23.09 -1.38 24.43
CA ASP A 621 -21.73 -0.86 24.59
C ASP A 621 -21.24 -1.40 25.94
N GLY A 622 -20.53 -2.53 25.88
CA GLY A 622 -20.13 -3.33 27.03
C GLY A 622 -19.04 -2.68 27.87
N ASP A 623 -18.11 -1.97 27.23
CA ASP A 623 -16.87 -1.49 27.85
C ASP A 623 -16.79 0.04 28.04
N LYS A 624 -17.62 0.80 27.30
CA LYS A 624 -17.97 2.22 27.46
C LYS A 624 -16.98 3.22 26.90
N ASP A 625 -16.40 2.87 25.75
CA ASP A 625 -15.59 3.77 24.94
C ASP A 625 -16.43 4.64 23.96
N GLY A 626 -17.63 4.17 23.57
CA GLY A 626 -18.55 4.86 22.65
C GLY A 626 -18.80 4.15 21.32
N PHE A 627 -18.19 2.99 21.04
CA PHE A 627 -18.60 2.09 19.96
C PHE A 627 -19.48 0.96 20.50
N GLY A 628 -20.42 0.50 19.67
CA GLY A 628 -21.31 -0.59 20.08
C GLY A 628 -20.69 -1.97 19.89
N ASP A 629 -21.15 -2.94 20.69
CA ASP A 629 -20.75 -4.36 20.71
C ASP A 629 -20.88 -5.08 19.34
N SER A 630 -21.54 -4.45 18.36
CA SER A 630 -21.66 -4.97 17.00
C SER A 630 -20.55 -4.49 16.06
N CYS A 631 -20.03 -3.27 16.21
CA CYS A 631 -19.07 -2.66 15.28
C CYS A 631 -17.69 -2.43 15.88
N ASP A 632 -17.54 -2.53 17.20
CA ASP A 632 -16.23 -2.56 17.84
C ASP A 632 -15.50 -3.90 17.62
N LEU A 633 -14.17 -3.83 17.58
CA LEU A 633 -13.25 -4.96 17.41
C LEU A 633 -12.51 -5.31 18.73
N CYS A 634 -12.83 -4.62 19.84
CA CYS A 634 -12.11 -4.66 21.12
C CYS A 634 -12.94 -5.24 22.30
N LEU A 635 -14.28 -5.11 22.25
CA LEU A 635 -15.41 -5.69 23.01
C LEU A 635 -15.32 -5.76 24.55
N SER A 636 -14.24 -5.28 25.16
CA SER A 636 -13.90 -5.56 26.58
C SER A 636 -12.79 -4.68 27.16
N PHE A 637 -12.25 -3.75 26.37
CA PHE A 637 -11.04 -3.00 26.67
C PHE A 637 -11.18 -1.57 26.10
N PRO A 638 -11.84 -0.64 26.80
CA PRO A 638 -12.34 0.59 26.19
C PRO A 638 -11.20 1.42 25.59
N ASN A 639 -11.18 1.51 24.27
CA ASN A 639 -10.05 1.99 23.46
C ASN A 639 -10.40 3.23 22.61
N SER A 640 -11.11 4.15 23.24
CA SER A 640 -11.49 5.47 22.72
C SER A 640 -10.35 6.13 21.92
N ASP A 641 -10.72 6.90 20.90
CA ASP A 641 -9.81 7.49 19.90
C ASP A 641 -9.10 6.46 18.99
N GLY A 642 -9.61 5.21 18.91
CA GLY A 642 -9.07 4.16 18.02
C GLY A 642 -7.71 3.62 18.48
N THR A 643 -7.48 3.63 19.80
CA THR A 643 -6.22 3.21 20.41
C THR A 643 -6.09 1.68 20.43
N ALA A 644 -4.87 1.18 20.62
CA ALA A 644 -4.60 -0.26 20.57
C ALA A 644 -5.11 -0.97 21.83
N CYS A 645 -6.00 -1.96 21.67
CA CYS A 645 -6.64 -2.74 22.72
C CYS A 645 -5.63 -3.21 23.79
N PRO A 646 -5.71 -2.78 25.06
CA PRO A 646 -4.75 -3.13 26.12
C PRO A 646 -4.87 -4.58 26.64
N VAL A 647 -4.68 -5.57 25.76
CA VAL A 647 -4.84 -7.01 26.04
C VAL A 647 -3.83 -7.54 27.06
N GLY A 648 -2.66 -6.91 27.15
CA GLY A 648 -1.64 -7.11 28.19
C GLY A 648 -0.87 -8.44 28.16
N SER A 649 -1.39 -9.50 27.55
CA SER A 649 -0.70 -10.78 27.35
C SER A 649 -1.12 -11.45 26.04
N ILE A 650 -0.22 -12.24 25.47
CA ILE A 650 -0.43 -12.99 24.23
C ILE A 650 -1.47 -14.10 24.46
N ARG A 651 -1.46 -14.71 25.65
CA ARG A 651 -2.51 -15.64 26.09
C ARG A 651 -3.89 -14.98 26.14
N THR A 652 -4.01 -13.70 26.53
CA THR A 652 -5.28 -12.97 26.44
C THR A 652 -5.77 -12.96 24.99
N LEU A 653 -4.89 -12.54 24.07
CA LEU A 653 -5.18 -12.39 22.65
C LEU A 653 -5.60 -13.71 21.99
N LYS A 654 -4.88 -14.81 22.24
CA LYS A 654 -5.16 -16.10 21.59
C LYS A 654 -6.26 -16.93 22.28
N ASN A 655 -6.41 -16.90 23.62
CA ASN A 655 -7.36 -17.78 24.31
C ASN A 655 -8.79 -17.23 24.45
N TYR A 656 -9.07 -15.94 24.22
CA TYR A 656 -10.46 -15.43 24.33
C TYR A 656 -11.43 -16.14 23.37
N ASN A 657 -10.94 -16.52 22.18
CA ASN A 657 -11.64 -17.35 21.17
C ASN A 657 -12.12 -18.73 21.66
N ALA A 658 -11.78 -19.18 22.87
CA ALA A 658 -12.05 -20.55 23.32
C ALA A 658 -13.16 -20.68 24.40
N GLN A 659 -13.58 -19.61 25.09
CA GLN A 659 -14.46 -19.73 26.27
C GLN A 659 -15.56 -18.66 26.47
N LEU A 660 -15.49 -17.49 25.83
CA LEU A 660 -16.47 -16.40 26.03
C LEU A 660 -16.82 -15.66 24.71
N PRO A 661 -17.89 -16.06 23.99
CA PRO A 661 -18.28 -15.48 22.70
C PRO A 661 -19.05 -14.13 22.85
N GLN A 662 -18.55 -13.24 23.70
CA GLN A 662 -19.00 -11.85 23.88
C GLN A 662 -17.82 -10.90 24.19
N ASN A 663 -16.57 -11.37 24.06
CA ASN A 663 -15.36 -10.71 24.52
C ASN A 663 -14.22 -10.95 23.50
N GLU A 664 -14.56 -10.97 22.21
CA GLU A 664 -13.66 -11.34 21.13
C GLU A 664 -12.82 -10.15 20.64
N ILE A 665 -11.55 -10.40 20.34
CA ILE A 665 -10.66 -9.42 19.71
C ILE A 665 -10.46 -9.86 18.27
N SER A 666 -10.97 -9.06 17.34
CA SER A 666 -11.08 -9.47 15.94
C SER A 666 -9.76 -9.35 15.19
N ILE A 667 -9.63 -10.12 14.10
CA ILE A 667 -8.60 -9.87 13.08
C ILE A 667 -8.81 -8.46 12.51
N GLY A 668 -7.72 -7.69 12.39
CA GLY A 668 -7.73 -6.27 12.05
C GLY A 668 -7.78 -5.33 13.28
N ALA A 669 -7.98 -5.84 14.50
CA ALA A 669 -7.90 -5.02 15.70
C ALA A 669 -6.45 -4.61 15.98
N LYS A 670 -6.22 -3.33 16.32
CA LYS A 670 -4.94 -2.89 16.90
C LYS A 670 -4.89 -3.31 18.37
N VAL A 671 -3.81 -3.95 18.80
CA VAL A 671 -3.64 -4.52 20.15
C VAL A 671 -2.33 -4.07 20.78
N SER A 672 -2.33 -3.90 22.11
CA SER A 672 -1.17 -3.57 22.94
C SER A 672 -0.87 -4.70 23.93
N LEU A 673 0.29 -5.32 23.78
CA LEU A 673 0.72 -6.45 24.60
C LEU A 673 2.19 -6.38 25.00
N GLN A 674 2.60 -7.28 25.89
CA GLN A 674 3.96 -7.41 26.36
C GLN A 674 4.41 -8.88 26.30
N GLY A 675 5.63 -9.14 25.82
CA GLY A 675 6.21 -10.47 25.73
C GLY A 675 7.74 -10.44 25.75
N VAL A 676 8.36 -11.59 25.99
CA VAL A 676 9.80 -11.82 25.88
C VAL A 676 10.12 -12.47 24.54
N VAL A 677 11.13 -11.96 23.85
CA VAL A 677 11.58 -12.45 22.54
C VAL A 677 12.20 -13.83 22.68
N THR A 678 11.62 -14.83 22.02
CA THR A 678 12.04 -16.23 22.09
C THR A 678 12.89 -16.67 20.89
N GLY A 679 12.72 -16.03 19.73
CA GLY A 679 13.49 -16.27 18.51
C GLY A 679 13.36 -15.10 17.52
N VAL A 680 14.30 -14.94 16.59
CA VAL A 680 14.39 -13.79 15.67
C VAL A 680 14.65 -14.31 14.25
N SER A 681 13.93 -13.80 13.25
CA SER A 681 14.01 -14.25 11.84
C SER A 681 14.29 -13.09 10.88
N ASP A 682 14.42 -13.38 9.58
CA ASP A 682 14.68 -12.35 8.57
C ASP A 682 13.52 -11.37 8.34
N ILE A 683 12.27 -11.78 8.63
CA ILE A 683 11.05 -10.98 8.40
C ILE A 683 10.30 -10.59 9.70
N GLY A 684 10.87 -10.89 10.87
CA GLY A 684 10.22 -10.58 12.15
C GLY A 684 10.86 -11.27 13.34
N TYR A 685 10.11 -11.41 14.42
CA TYR A 685 10.56 -12.11 15.63
C TYR A 685 9.39 -12.75 16.38
N TYR A 686 9.70 -13.78 17.17
CA TYR A 686 8.73 -14.46 18.04
C TYR A 686 8.82 -13.90 19.45
N ILE A 687 7.67 -13.66 20.07
CA ILE A 687 7.54 -13.31 21.47
C ILE A 687 6.65 -14.32 22.19
N GLN A 688 6.91 -14.52 23.47
CA GLN A 688 6.09 -15.34 24.36
C GLN A 688 5.77 -14.60 25.66
N ASP A 689 4.66 -14.94 26.32
CA ASP A 689 4.34 -14.39 27.64
C ASP A 689 5.45 -14.65 28.66
N LEU A 690 5.65 -13.71 29.58
CA LEU A 690 6.63 -13.84 30.65
C LEU A 690 6.35 -15.08 31.54
N PRO A 691 7.40 -15.82 31.97
CA PRO A 691 7.24 -17.00 32.83
C PRO A 691 6.48 -16.73 34.13
N ASP A 692 5.53 -17.61 34.46
CA ASP A 692 4.71 -17.58 35.68
C ASP A 692 4.48 -19.02 36.17
N GLU A 693 5.00 -19.35 37.36
CA GLU A 693 4.95 -20.69 37.96
C GLU A 693 3.52 -21.22 38.21
N ASN A 694 2.50 -20.36 38.12
CA ASN A 694 1.10 -20.70 38.43
C ASN A 694 0.26 -20.96 37.18
N ARG A 695 0.84 -20.87 35.98
CA ARG A 695 0.13 -20.99 34.70
C ARG A 695 0.30 -22.38 34.07
N GLU A 696 -0.75 -22.83 33.39
CA GLU A 696 -0.64 -23.99 32.50
C GLU A 696 0.35 -23.68 31.36
N PRO A 697 1.26 -24.62 31.01
CA PRO A 697 2.30 -24.39 30.02
C PRO A 697 1.80 -24.51 28.57
N LEU A 698 0.66 -25.18 28.33
CA LEU A 698 0.08 -25.40 27.00
C LEU A 698 -1.14 -24.48 26.77
N GLU A 699 -0.90 -23.17 26.82
CA GLU A 699 -1.94 -22.13 26.70
C GLU A 699 -1.46 -20.93 25.86
N SER A 700 -1.26 -21.15 24.57
CA SER A 700 -1.31 -20.15 23.48
C SER A 700 -0.49 -18.89 23.76
N ALA A 701 0.68 -19.07 24.35
CA ALA A 701 1.43 -17.99 24.99
C ALA A 701 2.38 -17.26 24.03
N GLY A 702 2.53 -17.73 22.79
CA GLY A 702 3.47 -17.21 21.80
C GLY A 702 2.79 -16.65 20.55
N ILE A 703 3.40 -15.65 19.92
CA ILE A 703 2.92 -15.05 18.67
C ILE A 703 4.11 -14.54 17.83
N PHE A 704 3.94 -14.52 16.51
CA PHE A 704 4.90 -13.92 15.60
C PHE A 704 4.66 -12.41 15.45
N VAL A 705 5.73 -11.63 15.30
CA VAL A 705 5.68 -10.18 15.10
C VAL A 705 6.43 -9.85 13.81
N TYR A 706 5.68 -9.52 12.77
CA TYR A 706 6.18 -9.14 11.46
C TYR A 706 6.67 -7.69 11.46
N VAL A 707 7.93 -7.47 11.11
CA VAL A 707 8.55 -6.13 11.00
C VAL A 707 9.48 -6.06 9.79
N ASN A 708 9.33 -5.01 8.99
CA ASN A 708 10.15 -4.78 7.81
C ASN A 708 11.38 -3.95 8.16
N LYS A 709 12.53 -4.61 8.26
CA LYS A 709 13.90 -4.02 8.28
C LYS A 709 14.26 -3.10 9.45
N ASP A 710 13.34 -2.84 10.38
CA ASP A 710 13.66 -2.20 11.66
C ASP A 710 14.75 -2.94 12.44
N ALA A 711 15.38 -2.25 13.40
CA ALA A 711 16.32 -2.84 14.34
C ALA A 711 15.62 -3.90 15.22
N LYS A 712 15.73 -5.17 14.82
CA LYS A 712 15.14 -6.33 15.50
C LYS A 712 15.70 -6.46 16.93
N PRO A 713 14.87 -6.89 17.89
CA PRO A 713 15.30 -7.12 19.26
C PRO A 713 16.20 -8.36 19.38
N GLU A 714 16.98 -8.43 20.47
CA GLU A 714 17.74 -9.63 20.82
C GLU A 714 16.88 -10.64 21.60
N ALA A 715 17.19 -11.93 21.48
CA ALA A 715 16.51 -12.97 22.24
C ALA A 715 16.66 -12.76 23.76
N GLY A 716 15.56 -12.90 24.50
CA GLY A 716 15.49 -12.60 25.93
C GLY A 716 15.29 -11.12 26.28
N GLN A 717 15.17 -10.21 25.30
CA GLN A 717 14.61 -8.89 25.53
C GLN A 717 13.09 -8.98 25.79
N VAL A 718 12.58 -8.13 26.67
CA VAL A 718 11.16 -8.00 26.99
C VAL A 718 10.64 -6.73 26.34
N LEU A 719 9.71 -6.89 25.40
CA LEU A 719 9.09 -5.79 24.67
C LEU A 719 7.65 -5.61 25.11
N LYS A 720 7.22 -4.35 25.16
CA LYS A 720 5.82 -3.94 25.04
C LYS A 720 5.64 -3.30 23.67
N LEU A 721 4.57 -3.66 22.96
CA LEU A 721 4.36 -3.26 21.57
C LEU A 721 2.89 -2.99 21.28
N GLU A 722 2.64 -2.15 20.27
CA GLU A 722 1.32 -1.85 19.71
C GLU A 722 1.35 -2.15 18.20
N GLY A 723 0.36 -2.90 17.71
CA GLY A 723 0.29 -3.35 16.32
C GLY A 723 -1.04 -4.02 15.98
N GLU A 724 -1.28 -4.30 14.71
CA GLU A 724 -2.50 -4.93 14.19
C GLU A 724 -2.44 -6.46 14.33
N PHE A 725 -3.46 -7.05 14.95
CA PHE A 725 -3.61 -8.50 15.07
C PHE A 725 -4.18 -9.11 13.80
N GLY A 726 -3.43 -10.01 13.16
CA GLY A 726 -3.76 -10.56 11.86
C GLY A 726 -3.47 -12.05 11.72
N GLN A 727 -3.89 -12.61 10.59
CA GLN A 727 -3.58 -13.98 10.19
C GLN A 727 -3.00 -13.99 8.78
N PHE A 728 -1.89 -14.71 8.57
CA PHE A 728 -1.18 -14.78 7.29
C PHE A 728 -0.69 -16.21 7.05
N PHE A 729 -1.02 -16.82 5.91
CA PHE A 729 -0.83 -18.25 5.62
C PHE A 729 -1.23 -19.18 6.80
N GLU A 730 -2.37 -18.88 7.40
CA GLU A 730 -2.97 -19.51 8.59
C GLU A 730 -2.24 -19.27 9.93
N GLN A 731 -1.05 -18.68 9.93
CA GLN A 731 -0.33 -18.27 11.15
C GLN A 731 -0.93 -17.00 11.77
N LEU A 732 -1.12 -16.99 13.10
CA LEU A 732 -1.52 -15.80 13.87
C LEU A 732 -0.28 -14.93 14.18
N GLN A 733 -0.36 -13.65 13.81
CA GLN A 733 0.74 -12.71 13.93
C GLN A 733 0.29 -11.29 14.34
N LEU A 734 1.25 -10.45 14.69
CA LEU A 734 1.11 -9.00 14.68
C LEU A 734 1.82 -8.41 13.47
N SER A 735 1.19 -7.40 12.85
CA SER A 735 1.72 -6.61 11.73
C SER A 735 1.46 -5.11 11.98
N GLN A 736 1.90 -4.22 11.08
CA GLN A 736 1.68 -2.76 11.20
C GLN A 736 2.07 -2.21 12.60
N ILE A 737 3.24 -2.60 13.09
CA ILE A 737 3.72 -2.26 14.44
C ILE A 737 3.90 -0.75 14.55
N SER A 738 2.98 -0.08 15.25
CA SER A 738 2.96 1.38 15.41
C SER A 738 3.89 1.86 16.52
N LYS A 739 4.36 0.95 17.41
CA LYS A 739 5.17 1.29 18.58
C LYS A 739 5.84 0.06 19.19
N THR A 740 7.08 0.23 19.63
CA THR A 740 7.84 -0.77 20.39
C THR A 740 8.56 -0.08 21.56
N GLU A 741 8.49 -0.68 22.75
CA GLU A 741 9.07 -0.20 24.01
C GLU A 741 9.86 -1.36 24.67
N LEU A 742 11.17 -1.20 24.83
CA LEU A 742 12.02 -2.16 25.54
C LEU A 742 11.86 -1.97 27.05
N VAL A 743 11.31 -2.98 27.74
CA VAL A 743 10.98 -2.91 29.18
C VAL A 743 11.82 -3.86 30.06
N GLY A 744 12.67 -4.70 29.49
CA GLY A 744 13.59 -5.58 30.21
C GLY A 744 14.51 -6.39 29.30
N GLU A 745 15.53 -7.03 29.86
CA GLU A 745 16.55 -7.80 29.11
C GLU A 745 17.00 -9.05 29.89
N GLY A 746 17.57 -10.03 29.19
CA GLY A 746 18.19 -11.22 29.78
C GLY A 746 17.20 -12.24 30.38
N VAL A 747 15.94 -12.23 29.95
CA VAL A 747 14.92 -13.18 30.41
C VAL A 747 15.01 -14.47 29.59
N ILE A 748 15.49 -15.54 30.19
CA ILE A 748 15.50 -16.88 29.58
C ILE A 748 14.13 -17.52 29.72
N VAL A 749 13.60 -18.05 28.62
CA VAL A 749 12.40 -18.89 28.57
C VAL A 749 12.83 -20.34 28.37
N GLU A 750 12.50 -21.21 29.32
CA GLU A 750 12.73 -22.65 29.17
C GLU A 750 11.74 -23.25 28.15
N PRO A 751 12.19 -24.06 27.17
CA PRO A 751 11.31 -24.68 26.18
C PRO A 751 10.24 -25.58 26.80
N THR A 752 8.98 -25.40 26.36
CA THR A 752 7.86 -26.21 26.84
C THR A 752 7.96 -27.64 26.31
N SER A 753 7.95 -28.63 27.20
CA SER A 753 8.04 -30.05 26.82
C SER A 753 6.72 -30.54 26.21
N VAL A 754 6.77 -31.07 24.99
CA VAL A 754 5.63 -31.61 24.22
C VAL A 754 6.00 -32.99 23.69
N SER A 755 5.12 -34.00 23.80
CA SER A 755 5.38 -35.31 23.18
C SER A 755 5.14 -35.29 21.67
N ALA A 756 5.75 -36.23 20.94
CA ALA A 756 5.58 -36.31 19.48
C ALA A 756 4.12 -36.52 19.04
N ALA A 757 3.27 -37.09 19.91
CA ALA A 757 1.84 -37.26 19.66
C ALA A 757 1.03 -35.97 19.91
N GLU A 758 1.46 -35.14 20.86
CA GLU A 758 0.83 -33.84 21.15
C GLU A 758 1.18 -32.77 20.11
N PHE A 759 2.39 -32.80 19.55
CA PHE A 759 2.77 -31.87 18.47
C PHE A 759 1.86 -32.00 17.23
N VAL A 760 1.42 -33.22 16.92
CA VAL A 760 0.56 -33.52 15.75
C VAL A 760 -0.95 -33.60 16.09
N ASP A 761 -1.35 -33.29 17.33
CA ASP A 761 -2.76 -33.20 17.70
C ASP A 761 -3.31 -31.79 17.38
N PRO A 762 -4.35 -31.65 16.52
CA PRO A 762 -4.86 -30.34 16.08
C PRO A 762 -5.37 -29.40 17.19
N VAL A 763 -5.65 -29.91 18.40
CA VAL A 763 -6.11 -29.11 19.55
C VAL A 763 -4.93 -28.62 20.39
N ILE A 764 -3.80 -29.33 20.35
CA ILE A 764 -2.56 -28.92 21.03
C ILE A 764 -1.66 -28.10 20.10
N SER A 765 -1.56 -28.43 18.80
CA SER A 765 -0.81 -27.66 17.81
C SER A 765 -1.15 -26.17 17.83
N ASN A 766 -2.45 -25.86 17.89
CA ASN A 766 -2.96 -24.48 17.87
C ASN A 766 -2.70 -23.75 19.20
N LYS A 767 -2.39 -24.48 20.28
CA LYS A 767 -2.03 -23.92 21.59
C LYS A 767 -0.53 -23.73 21.80
N ILE A 768 0.31 -24.36 20.97
CA ILE A 768 1.77 -24.20 21.00
C ILE A 768 2.27 -23.33 19.84
N GLU A 769 1.39 -22.91 18.94
CA GLU A 769 1.67 -22.04 17.80
C GLU A 769 2.34 -20.72 18.23
N GLY A 770 3.56 -20.50 17.76
CA GLY A 770 4.43 -19.37 18.11
C GLY A 770 5.22 -19.52 19.42
N MET A 771 5.10 -20.65 20.13
CA MET A 771 5.81 -20.91 21.39
C MET A 771 7.15 -21.61 21.18
N LEU A 772 8.07 -21.39 22.12
CA LEU A 772 9.31 -22.14 22.26
C LEU A 772 9.04 -23.48 22.95
N ILE A 773 9.23 -24.58 22.22
CA ILE A 773 8.95 -25.94 22.68
C ILE A 773 10.16 -26.88 22.56
N LYS A 774 10.01 -28.08 23.11
CA LYS A 774 10.95 -29.19 22.97
C LYS A 774 10.21 -30.51 22.83
N ILE A 775 10.62 -31.33 21.87
CA ILE A 775 10.11 -32.70 21.76
C ILE A 775 10.67 -33.53 22.93
N ALA A 776 9.78 -34.16 23.69
CA ALA A 776 10.11 -34.85 24.93
C ALA A 776 10.95 -36.12 24.73
N ASP A 777 10.75 -36.80 23.59
CA ASP A 777 11.39 -38.05 23.21
C ASP A 777 12.53 -37.83 22.19
N GLU A 778 13.45 -38.79 22.12
CA GLU A 778 14.44 -38.90 21.04
C GLU A 778 13.77 -39.40 19.76
N GLY A 779 14.24 -38.97 18.59
CA GLY A 779 13.66 -39.38 17.31
C GLY A 779 14.67 -39.57 16.19
N GLU A 780 14.28 -40.40 15.21
CA GLU A 780 15.08 -40.75 14.03
C GLU A 780 14.91 -39.69 12.92
N VAL A 781 16.02 -39.32 12.30
CA VAL A 781 16.08 -38.33 11.21
C VAL A 781 15.80 -38.98 9.87
N THR A 782 14.84 -38.44 9.15
CA THR A 782 14.42 -38.90 7.81
C THR A 782 14.34 -37.72 6.86
N ILE A 783 14.84 -37.87 5.62
CA ILE A 783 14.97 -36.76 4.66
C ILE A 783 13.80 -36.72 3.68
N LYS A 784 13.11 -37.85 3.45
CA LYS A 784 11.98 -37.88 2.51
C LYS A 784 10.70 -37.25 3.10
N ASP A 785 10.12 -36.28 2.38
CA ASP A 785 8.75 -35.79 2.60
C ASP A 785 7.72 -36.93 2.49
N PRO A 786 6.93 -37.21 3.55
CA PRO A 786 5.86 -38.21 3.52
C PRO A 786 4.75 -37.91 2.51
N GLU A 787 4.59 -36.65 2.09
CA GLU A 787 3.45 -36.19 1.27
C GLU A 787 3.79 -36.00 -0.23
N ASP A 788 5.05 -36.25 -0.62
CA ASP A 788 5.54 -36.26 -2.02
C ASP A 788 5.24 -34.94 -2.78
N SER A 789 5.40 -33.79 -2.09
CA SER A 789 4.96 -32.48 -2.58
C SER A 789 5.87 -31.86 -3.67
N GLU A 790 5.30 -31.00 -4.52
CA GLU A 790 6.03 -30.35 -5.64
C GLU A 790 6.98 -29.20 -5.22
N ARG A 791 7.15 -28.95 -3.91
CA ARG A 791 8.08 -27.94 -3.37
C ARG A 791 9.17 -28.60 -2.52
N PRO A 792 10.45 -28.24 -2.67
CA PRO A 792 11.49 -28.73 -1.76
C PRO A 792 11.26 -28.17 -0.35
N PHE A 793 11.30 -29.05 0.65
CA PHE A 793 11.31 -28.69 2.07
C PHE A 793 12.77 -28.59 2.55
N GLU A 794 13.20 -27.41 3.00
CA GLU A 794 14.57 -27.17 3.48
C GLU A 794 14.70 -27.51 4.97
N GLY A 795 14.74 -28.82 5.26
CA GLY A 795 14.78 -29.34 6.63
C GLY A 795 14.88 -30.86 6.68
N PHE A 796 14.43 -31.46 7.79
CA PHE A 796 14.31 -32.90 7.97
C PHE A 796 13.04 -33.28 8.74
N PHE A 797 12.64 -34.55 8.71
CA PHE A 797 11.50 -35.06 9.46
C PHE A 797 11.96 -35.92 10.65
N LEU A 798 11.54 -35.54 11.85
CA LEU A 798 11.74 -36.33 13.06
C LEU A 798 10.66 -37.42 13.14
N ASN A 799 11.11 -38.68 13.27
CA ASN A 799 10.27 -39.88 13.26
C ASN A 799 9.36 -40.01 12.00
N GLY A 800 9.74 -39.36 10.89
CA GLY A 800 8.96 -39.34 9.65
C GLY A 800 7.61 -38.59 9.73
N VAL A 801 7.39 -37.77 10.75
CA VAL A 801 6.10 -37.07 10.95
C VAL A 801 6.21 -35.59 11.31
N ILE A 802 7.17 -35.20 12.16
CA ILE A 802 7.35 -33.81 12.61
C ILE A 802 8.36 -33.13 11.66
N PRO A 803 7.96 -32.13 10.85
CA PRO A 803 8.89 -31.34 10.07
C PRO A 803 9.71 -30.41 10.98
N VAL A 804 11.03 -30.43 10.78
CA VAL A 804 12.01 -29.56 11.44
C VAL A 804 12.71 -28.72 10.37
N SER A 805 12.52 -27.39 10.38
CA SER A 805 12.97 -26.50 9.29
C SER A 805 14.08 -25.52 9.73
N ARG A 806 14.87 -25.06 8.76
CA ARG A 806 15.98 -24.12 8.96
C ARG A 806 15.57 -22.63 8.88
N ASP A 807 14.26 -22.33 8.78
CA ASP A 807 13.74 -20.97 8.52
C ASP A 807 14.02 -19.93 9.64
N LEU A 808 14.51 -20.36 10.80
CA LEU A 808 14.78 -19.50 11.96
C LEU A 808 16.25 -19.45 12.42
N GLY A 809 17.02 -20.50 12.16
CA GLY A 809 18.33 -20.69 12.79
C GLY A 809 19.31 -21.45 11.89
N ASP A 810 20.57 -21.04 11.92
CA ASP A 810 21.62 -21.66 11.10
C ASP A 810 22.29 -22.84 11.83
N TYR A 811 21.99 -24.06 11.39
CA TYR A 811 22.51 -25.30 11.97
C TYR A 811 22.77 -26.38 10.91
N ASP A 812 23.71 -27.29 11.19
CA ASP A 812 23.97 -28.44 10.32
C ASP A 812 22.82 -29.45 10.39
N ILE A 813 22.26 -29.80 9.23
CA ILE A 813 21.20 -30.80 9.11
C ILE A 813 21.81 -32.19 9.42
N PRO A 814 21.28 -32.94 10.41
CA PRO A 814 21.77 -34.28 10.73
C PRO A 814 21.53 -35.25 9.56
N PHE A 815 22.31 -36.32 9.49
CA PHE A 815 22.19 -37.27 8.38
C PHE A 815 20.99 -38.21 8.56
N GLU A 816 20.48 -38.75 7.46
CA GLU A 816 19.42 -39.76 7.50
C GLU A 816 19.86 -40.99 8.34
N GLY A 817 18.97 -41.42 9.23
CA GLY A 817 19.17 -42.48 10.22
C GLY A 817 19.81 -42.04 11.54
N ASP A 818 20.24 -40.78 11.69
CA ASP A 818 20.75 -40.27 12.97
C ASP A 818 19.60 -40.14 13.99
N ILE A 819 19.88 -40.40 15.27
CA ILE A 819 18.93 -40.19 16.38
C ILE A 819 19.25 -38.86 17.04
N VAL A 820 18.25 -37.98 17.19
CA VAL A 820 18.43 -36.61 17.68
C VAL A 820 17.38 -36.22 18.73
N ARG A 821 17.64 -35.10 19.42
CA ARG A 821 16.69 -34.34 20.26
C ARG A 821 16.57 -32.93 19.69
N VAL A 822 15.34 -32.41 19.64
CA VAL A 822 15.03 -31.13 18.98
C VAL A 822 14.19 -30.23 19.90
N ALA A 823 14.59 -28.96 19.98
CA ALA A 823 13.82 -27.83 20.48
C ALA A 823 13.69 -26.76 19.39
N GLY A 824 12.86 -25.75 19.62
CA GLY A 824 12.65 -24.66 18.66
C GLY A 824 11.29 -23.98 18.78
N ILE A 825 11.01 -23.04 17.89
CA ILE A 825 9.70 -22.39 17.78
C ILE A 825 8.74 -23.28 17.01
N ALA A 826 7.53 -23.49 17.53
CA ALA A 826 6.46 -24.18 16.83
C ALA A 826 5.71 -23.22 15.89
N ARG A 827 6.18 -23.04 14.65
CA ARG A 827 5.58 -22.14 13.65
C ARG A 827 4.47 -22.84 12.85
N MET A 828 3.40 -22.11 12.52
CA MET A 828 2.43 -22.53 11.50
C MET A 828 2.89 -22.04 10.12
N SER A 829 2.86 -22.91 9.10
CA SER A 829 3.23 -22.54 7.73
C SER A 829 2.40 -23.35 6.73
N PHE A 830 1.60 -22.67 5.91
CA PHE A 830 0.67 -23.27 4.93
C PHE A 830 -0.25 -24.35 5.51
N GLY A 831 -0.77 -24.13 6.73
CA GLY A 831 -1.66 -25.08 7.43
C GLY A 831 -0.96 -26.30 8.06
N ARG A 832 0.38 -26.36 8.05
CA ARG A 832 1.18 -27.40 8.71
C ARG A 832 2.06 -26.76 9.81
N LEU A 833 1.98 -27.30 11.04
CA LEU A 833 2.86 -26.91 12.13
C LEU A 833 4.26 -27.50 11.90
N GLN A 834 5.29 -26.67 12.08
CA GLN A 834 6.71 -27.01 11.93
C GLN A 834 7.48 -26.60 13.18
N LEU A 835 8.61 -27.25 13.42
CA LEU A 835 9.51 -26.93 14.53
C LEU A 835 10.79 -26.30 13.98
N ASP A 836 11.06 -25.04 14.32
CA ASP A 836 12.22 -24.31 13.82
C ASP A 836 13.23 -24.10 14.96
N PRO A 837 14.36 -24.85 15.00
CA PRO A 837 15.46 -24.58 15.93
C PRO A 837 16.02 -23.18 15.72
N ARG A 838 16.36 -22.49 16.81
CA ARG A 838 16.88 -21.10 16.77
C ARG A 838 18.37 -21.05 16.43
N ASP A 839 19.09 -22.11 16.81
CA ASP A 839 20.53 -22.29 16.67
C ASP A 839 20.88 -23.78 16.86
N SER A 840 22.17 -24.10 16.99
CA SER A 840 22.66 -25.46 17.21
C SER A 840 22.62 -25.95 18.66
N ASP A 841 22.29 -25.12 19.67
CA ASP A 841 22.05 -25.59 21.05
C ASP A 841 20.63 -26.20 21.20
N ASP A 842 19.68 -25.80 20.33
CA ASP A 842 18.35 -26.41 20.23
C ASP A 842 18.36 -27.83 19.62
N LEU A 843 19.46 -28.26 18.97
CA LEU A 843 19.58 -29.52 18.24
C LEU A 843 20.74 -30.38 18.75
N SER A 844 20.50 -31.64 19.13
CA SER A 844 21.57 -32.53 19.62
C SER A 844 21.49 -33.95 19.08
N VAL A 845 22.57 -34.43 18.46
CA VAL A 845 22.72 -35.81 17.98
C VAL A 845 23.08 -36.74 19.14
N VAL A 846 22.28 -37.78 19.31
CA VAL A 846 22.41 -38.79 20.37
C VAL A 846 23.19 -40.02 19.87
N SER A 847 22.96 -40.43 18.63
CA SER A 847 23.74 -41.48 17.95
C SER A 847 23.64 -41.36 16.44
N GLN A 848 24.75 -41.50 15.72
CA GLN A 848 24.80 -41.47 14.27
C GLN A 848 24.49 -42.82 13.62
N ALA A 849 23.95 -42.80 12.40
CA ALA A 849 23.85 -43.97 11.54
C ALA A 849 25.22 -44.38 10.93
N PRO A 850 25.40 -45.65 10.54
CA PRO A 850 26.66 -46.13 9.96
C PRO A 850 26.98 -45.49 8.61
N SER A 851 28.23 -45.04 8.45
CA SER A 851 28.79 -44.58 7.17
C SER A 851 28.85 -45.67 6.11
N SER A 852 28.79 -45.26 4.85
CA SER A 852 28.68 -46.10 3.65
C SER A 852 29.64 -45.63 2.54
N LEU A 853 29.91 -46.44 1.52
CA LEU A 853 30.79 -46.05 0.41
C LEU A 853 30.10 -45.06 -0.55
N ASP A 854 30.80 -43.96 -0.85
CA ASP A 854 30.41 -42.94 -1.83
C ASP A 854 31.15 -43.15 -3.16
N SER A 855 32.43 -42.76 -3.24
CA SER A 855 33.14 -42.62 -4.51
C SER A 855 34.64 -42.92 -4.46
N PHE A 856 35.22 -43.07 -5.65
CA PHE A 856 36.66 -42.83 -5.87
C PHE A 856 36.82 -41.40 -6.40
N ASN A 857 37.86 -40.67 -5.97
CA ASN A 857 38.09 -39.29 -6.42
C ASN A 857 38.56 -39.15 -7.89
N ALA A 858 38.77 -40.27 -8.60
CA ALA A 858 39.09 -40.31 -10.02
C ALA A 858 38.45 -41.54 -10.67
N SER A 859 37.95 -41.39 -11.90
CA SER A 859 37.32 -42.47 -12.68
C SER A 859 38.31 -43.28 -13.53
N LEU A 860 39.46 -42.67 -13.90
CA LEU A 860 40.56 -43.32 -14.61
C LEU A 860 41.90 -42.77 -14.10
N ILE A 861 42.86 -43.65 -13.81
CA ILE A 861 44.24 -43.27 -13.42
C ILE A 861 45.28 -43.94 -14.32
N TYR A 862 46.38 -43.21 -14.58
CA TYR A 862 47.52 -43.67 -15.36
C TYR A 862 48.72 -43.97 -14.44
N LEU A 863 49.42 -45.08 -14.66
CA LEU A 863 50.63 -45.46 -13.92
C LEU A 863 51.78 -45.81 -14.89
N GLU A 864 53.02 -45.46 -14.55
CA GLU A 864 54.22 -45.80 -15.34
C GLU A 864 54.87 -47.09 -14.79
N THR A 865 55.25 -48.03 -15.67
CA THR A 865 55.97 -49.27 -15.26
C THR A 865 57.34 -48.99 -14.67
N ASP A 866 57.78 -49.85 -13.74
CA ASP A 866 59.11 -49.83 -13.10
C ASP A 866 59.42 -48.57 -12.26
N TYR A 867 58.44 -47.67 -12.03
CA TYR A 867 58.57 -46.60 -11.05
C TYR A 867 58.32 -47.13 -9.61
N PRO A 868 59.01 -46.62 -8.57
CA PRO A 868 58.64 -46.87 -7.17
C PRO A 868 57.18 -46.49 -6.87
N GLU A 869 56.65 -47.01 -5.75
CA GLU A 869 55.37 -46.59 -5.17
C GLU A 869 55.21 -45.07 -5.22
N ALA A 870 54.28 -44.60 -6.04
CA ALA A 870 53.89 -43.20 -6.07
C ALA A 870 52.99 -42.92 -4.87
N GLU A 871 53.07 -41.71 -4.32
CA GLU A 871 51.98 -41.16 -3.50
C GLU A 871 50.77 -41.00 -4.42
N SER A 872 49.98 -42.05 -4.50
CA SER A 872 48.96 -42.22 -5.54
C SER A 872 47.80 -41.31 -5.20
N ILE A 873 47.46 -40.38 -6.10
CA ILE A 873 46.40 -39.39 -5.90
C ILE A 873 45.00 -40.00 -5.76
N LEU A 874 44.85 -41.32 -5.89
CA LEU A 874 43.59 -42.04 -5.70
C LEU A 874 43.17 -42.05 -4.22
N LYS A 875 41.92 -41.69 -3.97
CA LYS A 875 41.25 -41.81 -2.68
C LYS A 875 39.93 -42.55 -2.83
N ILE A 876 39.56 -43.29 -1.78
CA ILE A 876 38.20 -43.81 -1.55
C ILE A 876 37.51 -42.86 -0.57
N ARG A 877 36.20 -42.63 -0.74
CA ARG A 877 35.35 -41.80 0.11
C ARG A 877 34.14 -42.54 0.69
N LEU A 878 33.76 -42.13 1.88
CA LEU A 878 32.48 -42.44 2.53
C LEU A 878 31.47 -41.29 2.28
N ASP A 879 30.17 -41.57 2.47
CA ASP A 879 29.12 -40.53 2.43
C ASP A 879 29.18 -39.54 3.61
N ARG A 880 29.79 -39.96 4.72
CA ARG A 880 30.01 -39.14 5.94
C ARG A 880 31.26 -39.59 6.70
N PRO A 881 31.94 -38.72 7.46
CA PRO A 881 33.02 -39.11 8.37
C PRO A 881 32.52 -40.10 9.42
N SER A 882 33.27 -41.17 9.67
CA SER A 882 32.87 -42.23 10.62
C SER A 882 33.53 -42.07 11.99
N LEU A 883 32.76 -42.15 13.09
CA LEU A 883 33.31 -42.07 14.46
C LEU A 883 34.25 -43.23 14.82
N ASP A 884 34.04 -44.41 14.22
CA ASP A 884 34.91 -45.59 14.35
C ASP A 884 35.67 -45.84 13.02
N PRO A 885 36.89 -46.41 13.05
CA PRO A 885 37.66 -46.68 11.82
C PRO A 885 36.99 -47.72 10.91
N VAL A 886 36.87 -47.42 9.62
CA VAL A 886 36.15 -48.25 8.64
C VAL A 886 37.14 -49.03 7.77
N THR A 887 37.05 -50.37 7.75
CA THR A 887 37.86 -51.21 6.86
C THR A 887 37.14 -51.49 5.54
N VAL A 888 37.77 -51.10 4.42
CA VAL A 888 37.29 -51.33 3.05
C VAL A 888 38.17 -52.40 2.38
N GLN A 889 37.57 -53.37 1.69
CA GLN A 889 38.30 -54.38 0.92
C GLN A 889 38.51 -53.90 -0.53
N LEU A 890 39.68 -54.18 -1.10
CA LEU A 890 40.04 -53.88 -2.50
C LEU A 890 40.27 -55.15 -3.32
N ARG A 891 39.84 -55.13 -4.58
CA ARG A 891 40.07 -56.19 -5.56
C ARG A 891 40.25 -55.62 -6.98
N ALA A 892 41.17 -56.17 -7.77
CA ALA A 892 41.45 -55.72 -9.14
C ALA A 892 41.05 -56.77 -10.20
N SER A 893 40.68 -56.33 -11.41
CA SER A 893 40.26 -57.23 -12.50
C SER A 893 41.40 -58.02 -13.15
N ASP A 894 42.63 -57.49 -13.11
CA ASP A 894 43.87 -58.26 -13.34
C ASP A 894 44.97 -57.82 -12.35
N ALA A 895 45.08 -58.52 -11.22
CA ALA A 895 46.10 -58.29 -10.20
C ALA A 895 47.55 -58.61 -10.64
N ASN A 896 47.79 -58.95 -11.92
CA ASN A 896 49.15 -59.06 -12.50
C ASN A 896 49.62 -57.75 -13.15
N VAL A 897 48.79 -56.71 -13.13
CA VAL A 897 49.04 -55.40 -13.78
C VAL A 897 49.43 -54.32 -12.77
N ILE A 898 48.92 -54.41 -11.53
CA ILE A 898 49.19 -53.48 -10.41
C ILE A 898 49.46 -54.20 -9.09
N GLU A 899 50.17 -53.52 -8.19
CA GLU A 899 50.39 -53.90 -6.79
C GLU A 899 49.65 -52.89 -5.87
N PHE A 900 48.92 -53.39 -4.87
CA PHE A 900 48.05 -52.62 -3.96
C PHE A 900 47.74 -53.42 -2.68
N ASP A 901 47.28 -52.76 -1.62
CA ASP A 901 46.84 -53.40 -0.37
C ASP A 901 45.38 -53.90 -0.46
N GLU A 902 45.11 -55.17 -0.10
CA GLU A 902 43.77 -55.77 -0.17
C GLU A 902 42.78 -55.18 0.86
N PHE A 903 43.27 -54.58 1.95
CA PHE A 903 42.42 -53.99 3.00
C PHE A 903 42.97 -52.63 3.42
N LEU A 904 42.18 -51.58 3.22
CA LEU A 904 42.47 -50.23 3.68
C LEU A 904 41.60 -49.89 4.89
N THR A 905 42.07 -49.01 5.77
CA THR A 905 41.29 -48.52 6.91
C THR A 905 41.23 -47.01 6.89
N ILE A 906 40.01 -46.48 6.73
CA ILE A 906 39.69 -45.07 6.87
C ILE A 906 39.72 -44.76 8.38
N PRO A 907 40.51 -43.77 8.85
CA PRO A 907 40.59 -43.43 10.27
C PRO A 907 39.26 -42.94 10.86
N ALA A 908 39.13 -43.03 12.18
CA ALA A 908 38.04 -42.37 12.91
C ALA A 908 38.07 -40.85 12.70
N ASN A 909 36.91 -40.27 12.45
CA ASN A 909 36.67 -38.87 12.05
C ASN A 909 37.27 -38.48 10.70
N ALA A 910 37.53 -39.47 9.83
CA ALA A 910 37.80 -39.26 8.41
C ALA A 910 36.69 -39.89 7.55
N ASP A 911 36.48 -39.30 6.38
CA ASP A 911 35.63 -39.75 5.28
C ASP A 911 36.45 -40.39 4.14
N GLU A 912 37.71 -39.95 3.95
CA GLU A 912 38.57 -40.41 2.85
C GLU A 912 39.91 -41.04 3.27
N VAL A 913 40.43 -41.95 2.42
CA VAL A 913 41.77 -42.54 2.55
C VAL A 913 42.45 -42.70 1.19
N PHE A 914 43.77 -42.49 1.15
CA PHE A 914 44.59 -42.75 -0.04
C PHE A 914 44.73 -44.25 -0.31
N VAL A 915 44.78 -44.61 -1.60
CA VAL A 915 44.99 -45.98 -2.07
C VAL A 915 46.42 -46.12 -2.61
N PRO A 916 47.33 -46.87 -1.95
CA PRO A 916 48.68 -47.08 -2.46
C PRO A 916 48.65 -48.00 -3.70
N LEU A 917 49.18 -47.50 -4.82
CA LEU A 917 49.21 -48.17 -6.12
C LEU A 917 50.59 -48.14 -6.78
N LYS A 918 50.92 -49.22 -7.51
CA LYS A 918 52.16 -49.34 -8.29
C LYS A 918 51.97 -50.17 -9.55
N GLY A 919 52.49 -49.67 -10.68
CA GLY A 919 52.34 -50.30 -12.00
C GLY A 919 53.37 -51.41 -12.24
N LEU A 920 52.91 -52.65 -12.36
CA LEU A 920 53.78 -53.82 -12.58
C LEU A 920 54.01 -54.15 -14.07
N LYS A 921 53.04 -53.86 -14.93
CA LYS A 921 53.05 -54.31 -16.33
C LYS A 921 52.16 -53.43 -17.21
N ALA A 922 52.72 -52.87 -18.26
CA ALA A 922 51.97 -52.04 -19.21
C ALA A 922 50.89 -52.83 -19.97
N VAL A 923 49.75 -52.18 -20.20
CA VAL A 923 48.55 -52.68 -20.88
C VAL A 923 48.03 -51.63 -21.87
N THR A 924 47.15 -52.03 -22.79
CA THR A 924 46.56 -51.11 -23.80
C THR A 924 45.11 -50.74 -23.53
N GLU A 925 44.45 -51.45 -22.63
CA GLU A 925 43.08 -51.20 -22.17
C GLU A 925 43.12 -51.10 -20.63
N PRO A 926 42.28 -50.27 -19.98
CA PRO A 926 42.26 -50.18 -18.52
C PRO A 926 41.83 -51.48 -17.83
N ILE A 927 42.24 -51.62 -16.57
CA ILE A 927 41.74 -52.63 -15.63
C ILE A 927 40.94 -51.96 -14.52
N GLN A 928 39.98 -52.66 -13.92
CA GLN A 928 39.17 -52.12 -12.83
C GLN A 928 39.79 -52.42 -11.47
N LEU A 929 39.84 -51.41 -10.61
CA LEU A 929 39.94 -51.55 -9.16
C LEU A 929 38.54 -51.36 -8.56
N ILE A 930 38.19 -52.23 -7.61
CA ILE A 930 36.86 -52.32 -7.01
C ILE A 930 37.02 -52.26 -5.50
N ALA A 931 36.28 -51.37 -4.85
CA ALA A 931 36.24 -51.23 -3.40
C ALA A 931 34.90 -51.74 -2.85
N THR A 932 34.94 -52.50 -1.76
CA THR A 932 33.78 -53.20 -1.18
C THR A 932 33.65 -52.89 0.32
N LEU A 933 32.45 -52.51 0.76
CA LEU A 933 32.09 -52.31 2.17
C LEU A 933 30.71 -52.92 2.43
N GLY A 934 30.66 -53.98 3.26
CA GLY A 934 29.42 -54.72 3.51
C GLY A 934 28.83 -55.33 2.24
N ASN A 935 27.76 -54.72 1.72
CA ASN A 935 27.09 -55.11 0.46
C ASN A 935 27.29 -54.10 -0.68
N GLN A 936 27.97 -52.97 -0.46
CA GLN A 936 28.24 -51.96 -1.48
C GLN A 936 29.53 -52.27 -2.24
N GLU A 937 29.55 -51.97 -3.54
CA GLU A 937 30.77 -51.96 -4.37
C GLU A 937 30.82 -50.69 -5.21
N ILE A 938 31.99 -50.06 -5.29
CA ILE A 938 32.31 -48.94 -6.19
C ILE A 938 33.57 -49.26 -7.01
N THR A 939 33.76 -48.61 -8.17
CA THR A 939 34.79 -48.99 -9.15
C THR A 939 35.52 -47.80 -9.76
N THR A 940 36.80 -47.96 -10.09
CA THR A 940 37.61 -47.01 -10.88
C THR A 940 38.51 -47.76 -11.86
N ASP A 941 38.82 -47.16 -13.01
CA ASP A 941 39.67 -47.74 -14.04
C ASP A 941 41.15 -47.32 -13.85
N ILE A 942 42.10 -48.21 -14.19
CA ILE A 942 43.54 -47.97 -14.10
C ILE A 942 44.22 -48.45 -15.39
N LEU A 943 44.96 -47.57 -16.06
CA LEU A 943 45.78 -47.90 -17.24
C LEU A 943 47.27 -47.80 -16.90
N VAL A 944 47.96 -48.93 -16.91
CA VAL A 944 49.43 -48.96 -16.74
C VAL A 944 50.09 -48.80 -18.12
N VAL A 945 50.96 -47.81 -18.28
CA VAL A 945 51.70 -47.51 -19.51
C VAL A 945 53.20 -47.64 -19.30
N LYS A 946 53.97 -47.65 -20.40
CA LYS A 946 55.43 -47.87 -20.33
C LYS A 946 56.24 -46.61 -20.00
N GLU A 947 55.80 -45.46 -20.50
CA GLU A 947 56.41 -44.15 -20.30
C GLU A 947 55.33 -43.09 -20.55
N LEU A 948 55.29 -42.03 -19.73
CA LEU A 948 54.38 -40.89 -19.91
C LEU A 948 55.17 -39.72 -20.53
N MET A 949 54.84 -39.36 -21.77
CA MET A 949 55.40 -38.21 -22.49
C MET A 949 54.25 -37.34 -23.02
N PRO A 950 53.73 -36.40 -22.21
CA PRO A 950 52.61 -35.55 -22.61
C PRO A 950 53.03 -34.45 -23.58
N VAL A 951 52.13 -34.09 -24.50
CA VAL A 951 52.25 -32.93 -25.39
C VAL A 951 51.06 -31.98 -25.22
N LEU A 952 51.27 -30.69 -25.46
CA LEU A 952 50.20 -29.68 -25.37
C LEU A 952 49.14 -29.90 -26.44
N LEU A 953 47.89 -29.88 -26.02
CA LEU A 953 46.73 -29.78 -26.90
C LEU A 953 46.53 -28.31 -27.31
N THR A 954 46.05 -28.08 -28.53
CA THR A 954 45.60 -26.76 -28.96
C THR A 954 44.31 -26.40 -28.19
N PRO A 955 44.23 -25.27 -27.48
CA PRO A 955 43.00 -24.83 -26.82
C PRO A 955 41.95 -24.38 -27.84
N ASP A 956 40.67 -24.42 -27.44
CA ASP A 956 39.53 -24.09 -28.32
C ASP A 956 39.53 -22.62 -28.80
N THR A 957 40.15 -21.71 -28.03
CA THR A 957 40.46 -20.33 -28.46
C THR A 957 41.96 -20.03 -28.38
N ASN A 958 42.47 -19.36 -29.42
CA ASN A 958 43.79 -18.75 -29.43
C ASN A 958 43.74 -17.23 -29.22
N LEU A 959 42.57 -16.65 -28.94
CA LEU A 959 42.38 -15.22 -28.65
C LEU A 959 41.94 -15.04 -27.19
N TRP A 960 42.61 -14.11 -26.50
CA TRP A 960 42.44 -13.81 -25.09
C TRP A 960 42.52 -12.30 -24.84
N SER A 961 41.92 -11.83 -23.75
CA SER A 961 41.90 -10.41 -23.35
C SER A 961 42.15 -10.23 -21.86
N ALA A 962 42.66 -9.05 -21.46
CA ALA A 962 42.88 -8.69 -20.06
C ALA A 962 42.74 -7.17 -19.86
N LEU A 963 42.63 -6.76 -18.59
CA LEU A 963 42.66 -5.34 -18.22
C LEU A 963 44.04 -4.91 -17.73
N ARG A 964 44.39 -3.64 -17.96
CA ARG A 964 45.62 -3.02 -17.46
C ARG A 964 45.62 -2.99 -15.92
N GLY A 965 46.28 -3.97 -15.32
CA GLY A 965 46.40 -4.18 -13.87
C GLY A 965 45.94 -5.56 -13.39
N SER A 966 45.21 -6.33 -14.20
CA SER A 966 44.71 -7.65 -13.81
C SER A 966 45.71 -8.78 -14.02
N THR A 967 45.41 -9.95 -13.45
CA THR A 967 46.02 -11.23 -13.80
C THR A 967 45.03 -12.01 -14.66
N LEU A 968 45.47 -12.45 -15.85
CA LEU A 968 44.74 -13.33 -16.75
C LEU A 968 45.18 -14.78 -16.51
N GLU A 969 44.24 -15.72 -16.47
CA GLU A 969 44.51 -17.15 -16.27
C GLU A 969 44.09 -17.96 -17.51
N ILE A 970 45.05 -18.68 -18.10
CA ILE A 970 44.87 -19.48 -19.32
C ILE A 970 45.06 -20.97 -18.99
N PRO A 971 44.01 -21.81 -19.07
CA PRO A 971 44.13 -23.25 -18.87
C PRO A 971 44.81 -23.92 -20.06
N LEU A 972 45.79 -24.78 -19.78
CA LEU A 972 46.51 -25.60 -20.75
C LEU A 972 46.25 -27.09 -20.45
N LYS A 973 46.04 -27.90 -21.48
CA LYS A 973 45.79 -29.35 -21.35
C LYS A 973 46.75 -30.16 -22.20
N THR A 974 46.98 -31.41 -21.80
CA THR A 974 47.83 -32.38 -22.50
C THR A 974 47.07 -33.67 -22.82
N ASP A 975 47.57 -34.40 -23.82
CA ASP A 975 47.00 -35.67 -24.31
C ASP A 975 47.14 -36.83 -23.31
N LEU A 976 48.17 -36.76 -22.47
CA LEU A 976 48.46 -37.67 -21.36
C LEU A 976 48.73 -36.87 -20.07
N PRO A 977 48.63 -37.47 -18.88
CA PRO A 977 49.14 -36.86 -17.66
C PRO A 977 50.67 -36.85 -17.61
N SER A 978 51.22 -35.88 -16.88
CA SER A 978 52.63 -35.84 -16.49
C SER A 978 53.00 -37.09 -15.67
N SER A 979 54.22 -37.61 -15.86
CA SER A 979 54.74 -38.70 -15.04
C SER A 979 54.68 -38.33 -13.55
N LEU A 980 53.94 -39.14 -12.76
CA LEU A 980 53.92 -39.09 -11.30
C LEU A 980 55.33 -39.14 -10.70
N GLY A 981 56.27 -39.77 -11.40
CA GLY A 981 57.61 -40.03 -10.91
C GLY A 981 58.62 -38.90 -11.09
N ARG A 982 58.53 -38.13 -12.18
CA ARG A 982 59.62 -37.23 -12.62
C ARG A 982 59.59 -35.82 -12.00
N GLY A 983 58.59 -35.53 -11.17
CA GLY A 983 58.44 -34.24 -10.47
C GLY A 983 57.67 -33.17 -11.24
N GLY A 984 56.93 -33.57 -12.28
CA GLY A 984 56.18 -32.66 -13.15
C GLY A 984 56.90 -32.41 -14.49
N GLU A 985 56.17 -31.82 -15.43
CA GLU A 985 56.66 -31.51 -16.79
C GLU A 985 56.68 -29.99 -17.01
N ALA A 986 57.78 -29.46 -17.56
CA ALA A 986 58.02 -28.01 -17.68
C ALA A 986 57.57 -27.47 -19.04
N VAL A 987 56.71 -26.44 -19.04
CA VAL A 987 56.23 -25.77 -20.26
C VAL A 987 57.11 -24.56 -20.55
N SER A 988 57.70 -24.51 -21.75
CA SER A 988 58.45 -23.33 -22.21
C SER A 988 57.50 -22.24 -22.69
N LEU A 989 57.80 -20.98 -22.37
CA LEU A 989 57.03 -19.79 -22.74
C LEU A 989 57.94 -18.73 -23.40
N GLY A 990 57.41 -18.04 -24.42
CA GLY A 990 57.95 -16.80 -24.96
C GLY A 990 56.83 -15.81 -25.30
N ILE A 991 57.11 -14.50 -25.23
CA ILE A 991 56.15 -13.41 -25.47
C ILE A 991 56.76 -12.41 -26.46
N ASN A 992 55.97 -11.86 -27.37
CA ASN A 992 56.41 -10.97 -28.45
C ASN A 992 55.37 -9.86 -28.70
N PRO A 993 55.75 -8.56 -28.74
CA PRO A 993 57.10 -8.02 -28.58
C PRO A 993 57.58 -7.97 -27.13
N ASP A 994 58.90 -8.01 -26.94
CA ASP A 994 59.60 -7.86 -25.65
C ASP A 994 59.32 -6.47 -25.01
N ASN A 995 58.24 -6.35 -24.24
CA ASN A 995 57.89 -5.16 -23.47
C ASN A 995 57.32 -5.55 -22.11
N ALA A 996 57.59 -4.73 -21.09
CA ALA A 996 57.16 -4.95 -19.70
C ALA A 996 55.66 -4.65 -19.46
N GLY A 997 54.80 -5.18 -20.34
CA GLY A 997 53.35 -5.00 -20.34
C GLY A 997 52.53 -6.27 -20.13
N LEU A 998 53.16 -7.44 -20.26
CA LEU A 998 52.56 -8.74 -19.95
C LEU A 998 53.66 -9.64 -19.36
N VAL A 999 53.47 -10.10 -18.12
CA VAL A 999 54.48 -10.83 -17.33
C VAL A 999 53.86 -12.14 -16.82
N ALA A 1000 54.56 -13.26 -16.92
CA ALA A 1000 54.06 -14.54 -16.40
C ALA A 1000 54.34 -14.69 -14.90
N ASP A 1001 53.40 -15.31 -14.18
CA ASP A 1001 53.56 -15.69 -12.77
C ASP A 1001 53.15 -17.17 -12.57
N PRO A 1002 54.05 -18.05 -12.09
CA PRO A 1002 55.48 -17.84 -11.86
C PRO A 1002 56.29 -17.77 -13.16
N ASP A 1003 57.58 -17.36 -13.05
CA ASP A 1003 58.58 -17.32 -14.14
C ASP A 1003 58.77 -18.65 -14.92
N SER A 1004 58.24 -19.77 -14.41
CA SER A 1004 58.32 -21.10 -15.04
C SER A 1004 57.06 -21.92 -14.80
N LEU A 1005 56.31 -22.23 -15.86
CA LEU A 1005 55.08 -23.02 -15.78
C LEU A 1005 55.37 -24.53 -15.74
N MET A 1006 54.70 -25.23 -14.83
CA MET A 1006 54.82 -26.68 -14.62
C MET A 1006 53.44 -27.34 -14.70
N ILE A 1007 53.39 -28.55 -15.26
CA ILE A 1007 52.29 -29.50 -15.06
C ILE A 1007 52.65 -30.37 -13.86
N ALA A 1008 51.76 -30.48 -12.88
CA ALA A 1008 52.00 -31.26 -11.67
C ALA A 1008 52.08 -32.78 -11.97
N PRO A 1009 52.84 -33.57 -11.18
CA PRO A 1009 52.91 -35.02 -11.37
C PRO A 1009 51.51 -35.65 -11.32
N GLY A 1010 51.15 -36.47 -12.32
CA GLY A 1010 49.82 -37.11 -12.42
C GLY A 1010 48.72 -36.25 -13.07
N ASN A 1011 48.89 -34.93 -13.21
CA ASN A 1011 47.91 -34.08 -13.87
C ASN A 1011 48.14 -34.04 -15.40
N ASN A 1012 47.06 -33.88 -16.16
CA ASN A 1012 47.08 -33.59 -17.61
C ASN A 1012 46.65 -32.15 -17.94
N GLU A 1013 46.66 -31.26 -16.95
CA GLU A 1013 46.34 -29.84 -17.13
C GLU A 1013 47.08 -28.96 -16.11
N THR A 1014 47.26 -27.69 -16.47
CA THR A 1014 47.86 -26.62 -15.63
C THR A 1014 47.38 -25.24 -16.11
N THR A 1015 47.57 -24.20 -15.30
CA THR A 1015 47.09 -22.84 -15.61
C THR A 1015 48.26 -21.87 -15.71
N LEU A 1016 48.41 -21.23 -16.87
CA LEU A 1016 49.34 -20.12 -17.07
C LEU A 1016 48.71 -18.83 -16.54
N LYS A 1017 49.37 -18.13 -15.60
CA LYS A 1017 48.92 -16.80 -15.14
C LYS A 1017 49.77 -15.69 -15.73
N LEU A 1018 49.13 -14.58 -16.12
CA LEU A 1018 49.74 -13.48 -16.86
C LEU A 1018 49.28 -12.13 -16.29
N GLN A 1019 50.18 -11.38 -15.65
CA GLN A 1019 49.92 -10.04 -15.15
C GLN A 1019 50.02 -9.00 -16.28
N ALA A 1020 48.93 -8.29 -16.54
CA ALA A 1020 48.74 -7.38 -17.67
C ALA A 1020 49.05 -5.92 -17.30
N ALA A 1021 50.34 -5.57 -17.25
CA ALA A 1021 50.82 -4.26 -16.79
C ALA A 1021 50.64 -3.08 -17.78
N GLN A 1022 50.51 -3.31 -19.10
CA GLN A 1022 50.37 -2.23 -20.10
C GLN A 1022 49.41 -2.61 -21.24
N GLU A 1023 48.73 -1.61 -21.79
CA GLU A 1023 47.81 -1.76 -22.91
C GLU A 1023 48.54 -2.08 -24.22
N GLY A 1024 48.02 -3.03 -25.00
CA GLY A 1024 48.64 -3.50 -26.22
C GLY A 1024 48.14 -4.88 -26.65
N GLN A 1025 48.66 -5.37 -27.78
CA GLN A 1025 48.40 -6.72 -28.26
C GLN A 1025 49.71 -7.52 -28.31
N TYR A 1026 49.70 -8.69 -27.67
CA TYR A 1026 50.85 -9.54 -27.43
C TYR A 1026 50.63 -10.91 -28.06
N GLN A 1027 51.70 -11.52 -28.56
CA GLN A 1027 51.71 -12.89 -29.07
C GLN A 1027 52.54 -13.76 -28.13
N LEU A 1028 51.97 -14.87 -27.69
CA LEU A 1028 52.60 -15.85 -26.80
C LEU A 1028 52.86 -17.13 -27.58
N THR A 1029 53.97 -17.79 -27.28
CA THR A 1029 54.34 -19.10 -27.80
C THR A 1029 54.63 -20.03 -26.61
N LEU A 1030 53.91 -21.15 -26.55
CA LEU A 1030 54.04 -22.17 -25.51
C LEU A 1030 54.51 -23.49 -26.13
N GLY A 1031 55.32 -24.27 -25.42
CA GLY A 1031 55.81 -25.54 -25.93
C GLY A 1031 56.14 -26.58 -24.86
N LEU A 1032 55.94 -27.85 -25.20
CA LEU A 1032 56.18 -29.02 -24.35
C LEU A 1032 56.52 -30.25 -25.21
N ASN A 1033 57.59 -30.97 -24.88
CA ASN A 1033 57.97 -32.25 -25.52
C ASN A 1033 57.94 -32.29 -27.06
N GLY A 1034 58.18 -31.14 -27.71
CA GLY A 1034 58.19 -31.00 -29.18
C GLY A 1034 56.88 -30.49 -29.81
N SER A 1035 55.84 -30.27 -29.01
CA SER A 1035 54.64 -29.49 -29.40
C SER A 1035 54.88 -27.99 -29.20
N GLU A 1036 54.21 -27.17 -30.02
CA GLU A 1036 54.21 -25.70 -29.94
C GLU A 1036 52.79 -25.18 -30.24
N ILE A 1037 52.27 -24.27 -29.41
CA ILE A 1037 51.00 -23.56 -29.63
C ILE A 1037 51.21 -22.04 -29.51
N GLN A 1038 50.37 -21.25 -30.20
CA GLN A 1038 50.48 -19.79 -30.24
C GLN A 1038 49.14 -19.13 -29.87
N LEU A 1039 49.20 -18.13 -28.99
CA LEU A 1039 48.05 -17.41 -28.43
C LEU A 1039 48.23 -15.89 -28.58
N THR A 1040 47.14 -15.15 -28.78
CA THR A 1040 47.11 -13.70 -28.81
C THR A 1040 46.42 -13.16 -27.55
N VAL A 1041 47.08 -12.30 -26.78
CA VAL A 1041 46.51 -11.61 -25.60
C VAL A 1041 46.38 -10.11 -25.91
N THR A 1042 45.20 -9.53 -25.65
CA THR A 1042 44.94 -8.10 -25.84
C THR A 1042 44.63 -7.42 -24.52
N VAL A 1043 45.48 -6.48 -24.09
CA VAL A 1043 45.33 -5.72 -22.84
C VAL A 1043 44.70 -4.36 -23.10
N THR A 1044 43.66 -4.00 -22.35
CA THR A 1044 42.91 -2.74 -22.50
C THR A 1044 42.78 -1.95 -21.19
N GLY A 1045 42.62 -0.63 -21.28
CA GLY A 1045 42.45 0.28 -20.13
C GLY A 1045 40.99 0.50 -19.76
N ARG A 1046 40.68 0.40 -18.46
CA ARG A 1046 39.36 0.65 -17.87
C ARG A 1046 39.34 2.05 -17.23
N ASP A 1047 39.01 3.05 -18.03
CA ASP A 1047 38.78 4.44 -17.57
C ASP A 1047 37.29 4.67 -17.19
N LEU A 1048 36.41 3.70 -17.44
CA LEU A 1048 34.96 3.75 -17.23
C LEU A 1048 34.49 2.50 -16.47
N LEU A 1049 33.65 2.67 -15.44
CA LEU A 1049 33.12 1.62 -14.58
C LEU A 1049 31.59 1.53 -14.64
N ILE A 1050 31.05 0.35 -14.33
CA ILE A 1050 29.67 0.22 -13.83
C ILE A 1050 29.71 0.39 -12.30
N THR A 1051 28.93 1.30 -11.72
CA THR A 1051 28.95 1.62 -10.27
C THR A 1051 27.71 1.15 -9.50
N GLU A 1052 26.53 1.23 -10.11
CA GLU A 1052 25.29 0.77 -9.51
C GLU A 1052 24.35 0.21 -10.59
N VAL A 1053 23.57 -0.84 -10.28
CA VAL A 1053 22.61 -1.48 -11.20
C VAL A 1053 21.32 -1.80 -10.46
N PHE A 1054 20.19 -1.44 -11.04
CA PHE A 1054 18.86 -1.69 -10.51
C PHE A 1054 18.05 -2.43 -11.58
N ASN A 1055 17.99 -3.76 -11.45
CA ASN A 1055 17.27 -4.67 -12.34
C ASN A 1055 15.91 -5.11 -11.77
N ASN A 1056 15.78 -5.23 -10.44
CA ASN A 1056 14.59 -5.77 -9.77
C ASN A 1056 13.81 -4.68 -9.01
N PRO A 1057 13.01 -3.82 -9.69
CA PRO A 1057 12.17 -2.83 -9.01
C PRO A 1057 11.04 -3.45 -8.20
N GLU A 1058 10.48 -2.71 -7.22
CA GLU A 1058 9.30 -3.16 -6.46
C GLU A 1058 8.03 -3.11 -7.31
N GLY A 1059 7.56 -4.26 -7.79
CA GLY A 1059 6.29 -4.35 -8.51
C GLY A 1059 6.25 -5.48 -9.53
N ASN A 1060 5.89 -5.13 -10.77
CA ASN A 1060 5.98 -6.01 -11.94
C ASN A 1060 7.25 -5.67 -12.74
N ASP A 1061 7.68 -6.57 -13.63
CA ASP A 1061 8.73 -6.37 -14.66
C ASP A 1061 8.32 -5.36 -15.77
N LEU A 1062 7.82 -4.20 -15.35
CA LEU A 1062 7.37 -3.06 -16.17
C LEU A 1062 7.88 -1.72 -15.61
N ASP A 1063 8.48 -1.73 -14.41
CA ASP A 1063 9.07 -0.57 -13.76
C ASP A 1063 10.53 -0.37 -14.21
N ARG A 1064 10.96 0.90 -14.27
CA ARG A 1064 12.12 1.28 -15.08
C ARG A 1064 13.46 0.98 -14.39
N GLU A 1065 14.09 -0.07 -14.85
CA GLU A 1065 15.46 -0.49 -14.55
C GLU A 1065 16.52 0.55 -14.94
N TRP A 1066 17.71 0.49 -14.32
CA TRP A 1066 18.82 1.38 -14.68
C TRP A 1066 20.23 0.90 -14.30
N VAL A 1067 21.21 1.58 -14.88
CA VAL A 1067 22.66 1.32 -14.75
C VAL A 1067 23.39 2.65 -14.57
N GLU A 1068 24.12 2.84 -13.48
CA GLU A 1068 25.04 3.97 -13.31
C GLU A 1068 26.44 3.62 -13.84
N LEU A 1069 27.03 4.57 -14.60
CA LEU A 1069 28.38 4.48 -15.14
C LEU A 1069 29.25 5.64 -14.63
N TYR A 1070 30.47 5.36 -14.15
CA TYR A 1070 31.41 6.36 -13.61
C TYR A 1070 32.73 6.42 -14.38
N ASN A 1071 33.15 7.63 -14.76
CA ASN A 1071 34.44 7.88 -15.40
C ASN A 1071 35.55 8.10 -14.37
N MET A 1072 36.31 7.03 -14.08
CA MET A 1072 37.50 7.08 -13.22
C MET A 1072 38.75 7.66 -13.93
N GLY A 1073 38.65 7.97 -15.22
CA GLY A 1073 39.73 8.54 -16.02
C GLY A 1073 39.99 10.03 -15.74
N SER A 1074 41.22 10.47 -16.04
CA SER A 1074 41.64 11.88 -15.91
C SER A 1074 41.27 12.76 -17.11
N ARG A 1075 40.28 12.33 -17.91
CA ARG A 1075 39.83 12.91 -19.17
C ARG A 1075 38.34 12.61 -19.39
N ASP A 1076 37.66 13.45 -20.14
CA ASP A 1076 36.27 13.20 -20.53
C ASP A 1076 36.18 12.00 -21.50
N ILE A 1077 35.17 11.15 -21.33
CA ILE A 1077 34.94 9.95 -22.16
C ILE A 1077 33.72 10.15 -23.04
N ASP A 1078 33.92 10.06 -24.36
CA ASP A 1078 32.86 10.03 -25.37
C ASP A 1078 32.33 8.60 -25.53
N LEU A 1079 31.04 8.41 -25.24
CA LEU A 1079 30.37 7.12 -25.22
C LEU A 1079 30.00 6.57 -26.62
N GLN A 1080 30.29 7.28 -27.72
CA GLN A 1080 29.84 6.89 -29.08
C GLN A 1080 30.28 5.50 -29.58
N ASN A 1081 31.29 4.89 -28.94
CA ASN A 1081 31.79 3.55 -29.26
C ASN A 1081 31.53 2.54 -28.13
N TYR A 1082 30.88 2.94 -27.04
CA TYR A 1082 30.59 2.07 -25.90
C TYR A 1082 29.15 1.55 -25.97
N SER A 1083 28.88 0.40 -25.37
CA SER A 1083 27.53 -0.15 -25.22
C SER A 1083 27.40 -1.04 -24.00
N LEU A 1084 26.16 -1.28 -23.57
CA LEU A 1084 25.81 -2.30 -22.58
C LEU A 1084 25.25 -3.54 -23.29
N GLY A 1085 25.45 -4.71 -22.71
CA GLY A 1085 24.76 -5.94 -23.06
C GLY A 1085 24.45 -6.76 -21.81
N HIS A 1086 23.32 -7.45 -21.77
CA HIS A 1086 22.91 -8.29 -20.65
C HIS A 1086 22.32 -9.63 -21.14
N GLY A 1087 22.29 -10.61 -20.24
CA GLY A 1087 21.62 -11.90 -20.46
C GLY A 1087 22.13 -13.06 -19.61
N GLY A 1088 21.32 -14.12 -19.49
CA GLY A 1088 21.60 -15.35 -18.73
C GLY A 1088 22.31 -16.47 -19.50
N THR A 1089 23.09 -16.17 -20.53
CA THR A 1089 23.97 -17.16 -21.23
C THR A 1089 25.12 -16.47 -21.93
N ASN A 1090 24.82 -15.33 -22.54
CA ASN A 1090 25.76 -14.38 -23.10
C ASN A 1090 25.11 -12.99 -23.00
N TYR A 1091 25.89 -11.93 -23.22
CA TYR A 1091 25.41 -10.54 -23.16
C TYR A 1091 24.68 -10.08 -24.44
N LEU A 1092 24.00 -10.99 -25.15
CA LEU A 1092 23.33 -10.69 -26.42
C LEU A 1092 21.80 -10.60 -26.33
N TYR A 1093 21.21 -10.98 -25.19
CA TYR A 1093 19.76 -11.02 -24.98
C TYR A 1093 19.15 -9.62 -25.11
N GLY A 1094 19.66 -8.65 -24.35
CA GLY A 1094 19.40 -7.23 -24.55
C GLY A 1094 20.70 -6.45 -24.68
N ARG A 1095 20.73 -5.42 -25.55
CA ARG A 1095 21.93 -4.66 -25.91
C ARG A 1095 21.60 -3.20 -26.18
N TYR A 1096 22.33 -2.28 -25.56
CA TYR A 1096 22.01 -0.86 -25.52
C TYR A 1096 23.18 0.03 -25.96
N GLN A 1097 22.95 0.88 -26.97
CA GLN A 1097 23.98 1.76 -27.53
C GLN A 1097 24.11 3.05 -26.73
N LEU A 1098 25.21 3.21 -25.99
CA LEU A 1098 25.49 4.42 -25.21
C LEU A 1098 25.80 5.63 -26.12
N ARG A 1099 25.56 6.83 -25.58
CA ARG A 1099 25.76 8.14 -26.21
C ARG A 1099 26.00 9.19 -25.14
N GLY A 1100 26.76 10.23 -25.45
CA GLY A 1100 27.08 11.32 -24.50
C GLY A 1100 28.55 11.42 -24.18
N VAL A 1101 28.87 12.34 -23.28
CA VAL A 1101 30.22 12.55 -22.77
C VAL A 1101 30.16 12.58 -21.25
N ILE A 1102 30.85 11.65 -20.59
CA ILE A 1102 31.00 11.67 -19.13
C ILE A 1102 32.28 12.45 -18.80
N PRO A 1103 32.21 13.58 -18.06
CA PRO A 1103 33.39 14.33 -17.65
C PRO A 1103 34.35 13.47 -16.79
N ALA A 1104 35.63 13.85 -16.74
CA ALA A 1104 36.59 13.24 -15.82
C ALA A 1104 36.09 13.29 -14.36
N GLY A 1105 35.91 12.13 -13.70
CA GLY A 1105 35.36 12.03 -12.35
C GLY A 1105 33.85 12.26 -12.23
N GLY A 1106 33.09 12.20 -13.33
CA GLY A 1106 31.62 12.25 -13.33
C GLY A 1106 30.97 10.87 -13.46
N CYS A 1107 29.68 10.77 -13.13
CA CYS A 1107 28.83 9.62 -13.44
C CYS A 1107 27.59 10.01 -14.28
N ILE A 1108 26.93 9.00 -14.87
CA ILE A 1108 25.68 9.12 -15.62
C ILE A 1108 24.79 7.91 -15.34
N VAL A 1109 23.46 8.11 -15.29
CA VAL A 1109 22.47 7.03 -15.12
C VAL A 1109 21.82 6.70 -16.46
N VAL A 1110 21.80 5.43 -16.83
CA VAL A 1110 21.28 4.89 -18.08
C VAL A 1110 20.04 4.06 -17.79
N GLY A 1111 18.87 4.51 -18.26
CA GLY A 1111 17.56 3.96 -17.86
C GLY A 1111 16.98 4.64 -16.63
N GLY A 1112 15.81 4.19 -16.18
CA GLY A 1112 15.24 4.53 -14.87
C GLY A 1112 14.72 5.96 -14.69
N PRO A 1113 13.89 6.20 -13.65
CA PRO A 1113 13.32 7.53 -13.38
C PRO A 1113 14.37 8.57 -12.99
N GLY A 1114 15.58 8.15 -12.58
CA GLY A 1114 16.71 9.03 -12.24
C GLY A 1114 17.49 9.60 -13.43
N SER A 1115 17.24 9.14 -14.66
CA SER A 1115 17.93 9.68 -15.84
C SER A 1115 17.34 11.03 -16.26
N VAL A 1116 18.04 12.12 -15.95
CA VAL A 1116 17.59 13.52 -16.17
C VAL A 1116 18.66 14.39 -16.81
N ASP A 1117 18.25 15.44 -17.54
CA ASP A 1117 19.11 16.35 -18.32
C ASP A 1117 20.37 16.88 -17.59
N ALA A 1118 20.33 16.97 -16.26
CA ALA A 1118 21.44 17.44 -15.43
C ALA A 1118 22.64 16.47 -15.32
N ASN A 1119 22.48 15.18 -15.67
CA ASN A 1119 23.49 14.13 -15.44
C ASN A 1119 24.40 13.79 -16.65
N GLY A 1120 24.43 14.63 -17.70
CA GLY A 1120 25.37 14.50 -18.84
C GLY A 1120 24.75 14.19 -20.22
N ASN A 1121 23.42 14.12 -20.28
CA ASN A 1121 22.51 14.17 -21.45
C ASN A 1121 23.13 14.16 -22.87
N PRO A 1122 22.77 13.15 -23.70
CA PRO A 1122 22.06 13.55 -24.92
C PRO A 1122 20.84 12.67 -25.28
N SER A 1123 19.67 13.28 -25.21
CA SER A 1123 18.43 12.93 -25.92
C SER A 1123 17.81 11.56 -25.59
N PHE A 1124 17.36 11.40 -24.34
CA PHE A 1124 16.25 10.48 -24.01
C PHE A 1124 15.13 11.29 -23.36
N ALA A 1125 14.00 11.42 -24.07
CA ALA A 1125 12.84 12.15 -23.62
C ALA A 1125 11.85 11.18 -22.98
N LEU A 1126 11.55 11.39 -21.70
CA LEU A 1126 10.99 10.41 -20.76
C LEU A 1126 11.98 9.26 -20.48
N ALA A 1127 11.94 8.73 -19.26
CA ALA A 1127 12.87 7.71 -18.81
C ALA A 1127 12.76 6.45 -19.68
N GLN A 1128 13.91 6.02 -20.19
CA GLN A 1128 14.05 4.86 -21.05
C GLN A 1128 13.96 3.57 -20.22
N ASP A 1129 13.32 2.59 -20.82
CA ASP A 1129 13.14 1.22 -20.31
C ASP A 1129 14.05 0.29 -21.13
N PHE A 1130 14.74 -0.67 -20.51
CA PHE A 1130 15.54 -1.66 -21.24
C PHE A 1130 14.60 -2.64 -21.93
N LYS A 1131 14.80 -2.94 -23.23
CA LYS A 1131 13.94 -3.88 -23.97
C LYS A 1131 14.73 -4.82 -24.89
N PRO A 1132 14.72 -6.15 -24.66
CA PRO A 1132 14.12 -6.81 -23.49
C PRO A 1132 14.78 -6.32 -22.19
N ASP A 1133 14.06 -6.54 -21.10
CA ASP A 1133 14.32 -6.02 -19.75
C ASP A 1133 15.51 -6.80 -19.12
N ILE A 1134 16.25 -6.23 -18.17
CA ILE A 1134 17.40 -6.88 -17.53
C ILE A 1134 16.88 -8.02 -16.65
N GLN A 1135 17.55 -9.16 -16.70
CA GLN A 1135 17.09 -10.32 -15.94
C GLN A 1135 17.23 -10.11 -14.43
N ASN A 1136 16.29 -10.66 -13.67
CA ASN A 1136 16.28 -10.53 -12.21
C ASN A 1136 17.30 -11.45 -11.48
N GLY A 1137 17.84 -12.48 -12.15
CA GLY A 1137 18.76 -13.46 -11.55
C GLY A 1137 18.04 -14.62 -10.85
N GLY A 1138 18.65 -15.81 -10.81
CA GLY A 1138 18.05 -16.98 -10.15
C GLY A 1138 19.05 -18.11 -9.84
N ASP A 1139 18.59 -19.37 -9.94
CA ASP A 1139 19.46 -20.55 -9.77
C ASP A 1139 20.64 -20.58 -10.76
N LYS A 1140 20.50 -19.90 -11.90
CA LYS A 1140 21.59 -19.57 -12.82
C LYS A 1140 21.90 -18.09 -12.74
N ALA A 1141 23.15 -17.74 -13.00
CA ALA A 1141 23.57 -16.36 -13.04
C ALA A 1141 22.96 -15.62 -14.24
N ASP A 1142 22.55 -14.39 -14.01
CA ASP A 1142 22.37 -13.40 -15.05
C ASP A 1142 23.49 -12.36 -14.93
N GLY A 1143 23.61 -11.46 -15.90
CA GLY A 1143 24.63 -10.43 -15.82
C GLY A 1143 24.47 -9.32 -16.85
N ILE A 1144 25.14 -8.21 -16.56
CA ILE A 1144 25.25 -7.04 -17.42
C ILE A 1144 26.71 -6.63 -17.57
N ALA A 1145 27.12 -6.34 -18.81
CA ALA A 1145 28.48 -6.01 -19.18
C ALA A 1145 28.54 -4.73 -20.03
N LEU A 1146 29.60 -3.96 -19.80
CA LEU A 1146 30.02 -2.81 -20.56
C LEU A 1146 31.04 -3.23 -21.62
N PHE A 1147 30.88 -2.72 -22.85
CA PHE A 1147 31.74 -3.01 -23.99
C PHE A 1147 32.28 -1.72 -24.59
N ASN A 1148 33.58 -1.71 -24.95
CA ASN A 1148 34.15 -0.70 -25.85
C ASN A 1148 33.97 -1.12 -27.32
N THR A 1149 32.72 -1.39 -27.68
CA THR A 1149 32.25 -1.78 -29.02
C THR A 1149 30.79 -1.33 -29.13
N LYS A 1150 30.27 -1.18 -30.36
CA LYS A 1150 28.88 -0.75 -30.59
C LYS A 1150 27.91 -1.89 -30.38
N ALA A 1151 26.70 -1.60 -29.89
CA ALA A 1151 25.74 -2.61 -29.46
C ALA A 1151 25.43 -3.69 -30.52
N ASN A 1152 25.32 -3.28 -31.79
CA ASN A 1152 25.07 -4.19 -32.91
C ASN A 1152 26.26 -5.08 -33.28
N ASP A 1153 27.48 -4.68 -32.92
CA ASP A 1153 28.73 -5.36 -33.25
C ASP A 1153 29.19 -6.33 -32.13
N ILE A 1154 28.54 -6.30 -30.94
CA ILE A 1154 28.75 -7.28 -29.86
C ILE A 1154 28.37 -8.69 -30.35
N LYS A 1155 29.21 -9.66 -30.00
CA LYS A 1155 29.08 -11.11 -30.16
C LYS A 1155 29.52 -11.82 -28.88
N GLU A 1156 29.35 -13.14 -28.84
CA GLU A 1156 29.75 -14.00 -27.71
C GLU A 1156 31.26 -13.92 -27.40
N ASP A 1157 32.10 -13.67 -28.41
CA ASP A 1157 33.56 -13.54 -28.31
C ASP A 1157 34.05 -12.09 -28.12
N THR A 1158 33.16 -11.14 -27.82
CA THR A 1158 33.53 -9.72 -27.68
C THR A 1158 34.09 -9.43 -26.28
N PRO A 1159 35.31 -8.87 -26.15
CA PRO A 1159 35.89 -8.57 -24.85
C PRO A 1159 35.04 -7.61 -24.00
N VAL A 1160 34.68 -8.07 -22.82
CA VAL A 1160 34.05 -7.29 -21.75
C VAL A 1160 35.05 -6.27 -21.21
N LEU A 1161 34.59 -5.04 -20.95
CA LEU A 1161 35.38 -3.98 -20.31
C LEU A 1161 35.15 -3.94 -18.79
N ASP A 1162 33.93 -4.25 -18.36
CA ASP A 1162 33.45 -4.27 -16.98
C ASP A 1162 32.16 -5.11 -16.93
N ALA A 1163 32.00 -6.02 -15.96
CA ALA A 1163 30.75 -6.75 -15.74
C ALA A 1163 30.28 -6.78 -14.29
N LEU A 1164 28.97 -7.01 -14.18
CA LEU A 1164 28.29 -7.46 -12.98
C LEU A 1164 27.51 -8.73 -13.32
N ILE A 1165 27.91 -9.85 -12.72
CA ILE A 1165 27.24 -11.16 -12.79
C ILE A 1165 26.59 -11.41 -11.42
N TYR A 1166 25.32 -11.79 -11.39
CA TYR A 1166 24.54 -12.02 -10.17
C TYR A 1166 23.64 -13.25 -10.26
N GLY A 1167 23.39 -13.89 -9.13
CA GLY A 1167 22.56 -15.09 -9.02
C GLY A 1167 23.16 -16.12 -8.07
N LYS A 1168 22.72 -17.38 -8.19
CA LYS A 1168 23.13 -18.46 -7.28
C LYS A 1168 24.40 -19.19 -7.73
N THR A 1169 24.57 -19.43 -9.04
CA THR A 1169 25.74 -20.14 -9.61
C THR A 1169 25.91 -19.81 -11.09
N ASN A 1170 27.14 -19.51 -11.54
CA ASN A 1170 27.45 -19.20 -12.96
C ASN A 1170 27.59 -20.46 -13.84
N SER A 1171 26.66 -21.41 -13.69
CA SER A 1171 26.63 -22.69 -14.44
C SER A 1171 26.43 -22.54 -15.95
N ASN A 1172 26.18 -21.31 -16.40
CA ASN A 1172 25.97 -20.87 -17.77
C ASN A 1172 27.21 -20.22 -18.41
N ASN A 1173 28.29 -19.99 -17.65
CA ASN A 1173 29.58 -19.47 -18.12
C ASN A 1173 29.55 -18.04 -18.69
N LEU A 1174 28.81 -17.12 -18.05
CA LEU A 1174 28.94 -15.69 -18.33
C LEU A 1174 30.36 -15.24 -17.97
N VAL A 1175 31.03 -14.54 -18.88
CA VAL A 1175 32.41 -14.06 -18.68
C VAL A 1175 32.47 -12.65 -18.12
N ASP A 1176 33.41 -12.37 -17.23
CA ASP A 1176 33.67 -11.03 -16.70
C ASP A 1176 34.75 -10.27 -17.51
N GLU A 1177 35.19 -9.12 -17.01
CA GLU A 1177 36.33 -8.38 -17.58
C GLU A 1177 37.69 -9.11 -17.57
N SER A 1178 37.84 -10.21 -16.82
CA SER A 1178 39.03 -11.06 -16.88
C SER A 1178 39.00 -12.03 -18.07
N GLY A 1179 37.84 -12.20 -18.72
CA GLY A 1179 37.61 -13.21 -19.75
C GLY A 1179 37.44 -14.63 -19.20
N THR A 1180 37.32 -14.78 -17.89
CA THR A 1180 36.95 -16.04 -17.22
C THR A 1180 35.48 -16.00 -16.83
N ALA A 1181 34.89 -17.14 -16.47
CA ALA A 1181 33.55 -17.21 -15.88
C ALA A 1181 33.68 -17.39 -14.35
N PRO A 1182 33.67 -16.30 -13.56
CA PRO A 1182 33.73 -16.39 -12.10
C PRO A 1182 32.40 -16.88 -11.53
N GLU A 1183 32.37 -17.26 -10.25
CA GLU A 1183 31.09 -17.30 -9.53
C GLU A 1183 30.44 -15.90 -9.46
N PRO A 1184 29.11 -15.79 -9.30
CA PRO A 1184 28.41 -14.52 -9.27
C PRO A 1184 29.04 -13.54 -8.26
N HIS A 1185 29.24 -12.30 -8.70
CA HIS A 1185 29.85 -11.25 -7.89
C HIS A 1185 29.00 -10.90 -6.65
N VAL A 1186 27.70 -11.20 -6.72
CA VAL A 1186 26.69 -10.99 -5.68
C VAL A 1186 25.52 -11.96 -5.91
N LYS A 1187 24.79 -12.33 -4.85
CA LYS A 1187 23.53 -13.12 -4.98
C LYS A 1187 22.44 -12.27 -5.65
N THR A 1188 21.36 -12.92 -6.12
CA THR A 1188 20.15 -12.22 -6.58
C THR A 1188 19.68 -11.17 -5.57
N ALA A 1189 19.52 -9.93 -6.01
CA ALA A 1189 18.91 -8.86 -5.22
C ALA A 1189 17.42 -9.17 -4.97
N PRO A 1190 16.91 -8.95 -3.74
CA PRO A 1190 15.48 -8.87 -3.52
C PRO A 1190 14.88 -7.73 -4.34
N SER A 1191 13.58 -7.83 -4.65
CA SER A 1191 12.85 -6.74 -5.29
C SER A 1191 12.99 -5.43 -4.48
N GLY A 1192 13.13 -4.30 -5.16
CA GLY A 1192 13.42 -2.99 -4.59
C GLY A 1192 14.90 -2.68 -4.30
N HIS A 1193 15.83 -3.60 -4.54
CA HIS A 1193 17.24 -3.43 -4.19
C HIS A 1193 18.11 -3.23 -5.43
N SER A 1194 19.15 -2.39 -5.31
CA SER A 1194 20.19 -2.26 -6.34
C SER A 1194 21.42 -3.09 -5.97
N TYR A 1195 22.25 -3.41 -6.96
CA TYR A 1195 23.62 -3.81 -6.76
C TYR A 1195 24.51 -2.57 -6.79
N VAL A 1196 25.34 -2.35 -5.77
CA VAL A 1196 26.29 -1.23 -5.68
C VAL A 1196 27.72 -1.74 -5.59
N ARG A 1197 28.66 -1.08 -6.27
CA ARG A 1197 30.09 -1.41 -6.20
C ARG A 1197 30.75 -0.65 -5.05
N THR A 1198 31.36 -1.39 -4.14
CA THR A 1198 32.12 -0.87 -3.00
C THR A 1198 33.63 -1.10 -3.20
N THR A 1199 34.43 -0.71 -2.21
CA THR A 1199 35.88 -0.98 -2.15
C THR A 1199 36.22 -2.47 -2.16
N ASP A 1200 35.31 -3.32 -1.66
CA ASP A 1200 35.56 -4.72 -1.33
C ASP A 1200 34.80 -5.69 -2.26
N GLY A 1201 34.03 -5.17 -3.23
CA GLY A 1201 33.30 -5.97 -4.21
C GLY A 1201 31.95 -5.38 -4.61
N TRP A 1202 31.05 -6.22 -5.10
CA TRP A 1202 29.65 -5.89 -5.33
C TRP A 1202 28.79 -6.27 -4.12
N GLN A 1203 27.81 -5.44 -3.77
CA GLN A 1203 26.91 -5.65 -2.63
C GLN A 1203 25.47 -5.27 -3.01
N THR A 1204 24.47 -5.87 -2.36
CA THR A 1204 23.07 -5.43 -2.48
C THR A 1204 22.81 -4.21 -1.58
N SER A 1205 22.31 -3.11 -2.15
CA SER A 1205 21.86 -1.93 -1.42
C SER A 1205 20.34 -1.88 -1.35
N GLU A 1206 19.82 -1.60 -0.16
CA GLU A 1206 18.40 -1.32 0.07
C GLU A 1206 18.00 0.10 -0.30
N VAL A 1207 18.97 1.00 -0.43
CA VAL A 1207 18.77 2.41 -0.79
C VAL A 1207 19.52 2.64 -2.09
N SER A 1208 18.81 2.75 -3.19
CA SER A 1208 19.43 3.01 -4.49
C SER A 1208 19.84 4.48 -4.62
N THR A 1209 20.97 4.74 -5.28
CA THR A 1209 21.66 6.05 -5.24
C THR A 1209 21.92 6.71 -6.61
N PRO A 1210 20.95 6.71 -7.55
CA PRO A 1210 21.17 7.12 -8.94
C PRO A 1210 21.69 8.55 -9.05
N GLY A 1211 22.90 8.70 -9.59
CA GLY A 1211 23.52 9.99 -9.89
C GLY A 1211 24.23 10.66 -8.71
N LYS A 1212 24.45 9.95 -7.59
CA LYS A 1212 25.25 10.49 -6.47
C LYS A 1212 26.77 10.40 -6.71
N CYS A 1213 27.23 9.47 -7.54
CA CYS A 1213 28.65 9.21 -7.82
C CYS A 1213 29.53 8.96 -6.57
N GLU A 1214 28.96 8.54 -5.43
CA GLU A 1214 29.67 8.38 -4.15
C GLU A 1214 30.45 7.05 -4.07
N LEU A 1215 31.48 6.90 -4.92
CA LEU A 1215 32.48 5.85 -4.73
C LEU A 1215 33.26 6.11 -3.42
N VAL A 1216 32.94 5.32 -2.39
CA VAL A 1216 33.72 5.23 -1.15
C VAL A 1216 35.18 4.91 -1.51
N ALA A 1217 36.11 5.69 -0.95
CA ALA A 1217 37.47 5.87 -1.45
C ALA A 1217 38.19 4.59 -1.92
N ALA A 1218 38.40 4.49 -3.24
CA ALA A 1218 39.25 3.47 -3.84
C ALA A 1218 40.72 3.58 -3.35
N PRO A 1219 41.44 2.45 -3.16
CA PRO A 1219 42.88 2.41 -2.86
C PRO A 1219 43.79 2.95 -3.98
#